data_AF-A0A2M7J8Q8-F1
#
_entry.id   AF-A0A2M7J8Q8-F1
#
_cell.length_a   1.000
_cell.length_b   1.000
_cell.length_c   1.000
_cell.angle_alpha   90.00
_cell.angle_beta   90.00
_cell.angle_gamma   90.00
#
_symmetry.space_group_name_H-M   'P 1'
#
loop_
_entity.id
_entity.type
_entity.pdbx_description
1 polymer ?
#
loop_
_entity_poly.entity_id
_entity_poly.type
_entity_poly.pdbx_seq_one_letter_code
_entity_poly.pdbx_strand_id
1 'polypeptide(L)'
;MLTAERSFIMILFSFLSIVTIVTNLVLISFALLAKKSNNVSRSFSLLATTTTIWMIGIVILHFSDTDTAAMLWIQVFFVGCLFIPSFYLQFICALIQNHDKLWNVFKYLMYILSGVLLIINISGEIIDHVSYEQSFYQPRAGSFYYLYSILFGFCFVGSLYLLWKRLRIAVVQEKRRLQWMFGITCVGIVSGIIDSLSVYGIPLYPLGHISLSVFSLFIAIVVIKYKLIEFEIYIKRQHILSLTNGIIAGIFLILIYLFCHQSWLATMIWVCLAGIIFYLLTNGIQRIIESHTFRDIIERGDSPDMIEIKIPATFAWKTLLDSMQTVATVMKLQNLTIILTCSEMDEYYLDFSIGFTQEEKRKIKLKENKGIIPWMRSEKKVLVREGLRLNPKFEYTGEAIENDFELLKATMSLPLINKDKMIGILFIGENENDYAVDVFDEIRSDLIIAIENTLAYGTKIQFVLSIVEALIVNIEAKDKYMAGHVERVTRYAVAIARRLGFTPTEIESVRMAAILHDIGRYGITDAILQKSGRLSMEEFEIIKKHTTIGKDILSGVDLSDEIINGVFLHHERRDGQGYHPGQTNKIAEIICVASSYDALISDRPYRKAMTGEESIMELERNSGTMYNPDVVDAFIGWLRG
;
A
#
# COMPACT_ATOMS: atom_id res chain seq x y z
N MET A 1 -28.10 -35.74 44.50
CA MET A 1 -28.12 -34.32 44.07
C MET A 1 -26.77 -33.63 44.31
N LEU A 2 -26.25 -33.59 45.55
CA LEU A 2 -24.96 -32.93 45.88
C LEU A 2 -23.74 -33.45 45.11
N THR A 3 -23.66 -34.73 44.74
CA THR A 3 -22.53 -35.30 43.96
C THR A 3 -22.58 -34.95 42.47
N ALA A 4 -23.79 -34.85 41.90
CA ALA A 4 -24.00 -34.48 40.50
C ALA A 4 -23.76 -32.98 40.27
N GLU A 5 -24.18 -32.12 41.22
CA GLU A 5 -23.95 -30.68 41.19
C GLU A 5 -22.47 -30.32 41.39
N ARG A 6 -21.75 -31.04 42.27
CA ARG A 6 -20.29 -30.94 42.41
C ARG A 6 -19.55 -31.29 41.11
N SER A 7 -19.99 -32.36 40.44
CA SER A 7 -19.42 -32.79 39.15
C SER A 7 -19.67 -31.76 38.03
N PHE A 8 -20.82 -31.08 38.06
CA PHE A 8 -21.19 -30.04 37.08
C PHE A 8 -20.25 -28.84 37.12
N ILE A 9 -20.02 -28.25 38.29
CA ILE A 9 -19.20 -27.04 38.44
C ILE A 9 -17.76 -27.37 38.00
N MET A 10 -17.23 -28.51 38.43
CA MET A 10 -15.88 -28.96 38.07
C MET A 10 -15.67 -29.15 36.56
N ILE A 11 -16.62 -29.80 35.87
CA ILE A 11 -16.56 -30.02 34.42
C ILE A 11 -16.63 -28.68 33.65
N LEU A 12 -17.50 -27.76 34.09
CA LEU A 12 -17.67 -26.46 33.45
C LEU A 12 -16.40 -25.60 33.49
N PHE A 13 -15.77 -25.48 34.66
CA PHE A 13 -14.53 -24.69 34.82
C PHE A 13 -13.32 -25.35 34.13
N SER A 14 -13.27 -26.68 34.11
CA SER A 14 -12.25 -27.43 33.36
C SER A 14 -12.39 -27.21 31.86
N PHE A 15 -13.61 -27.26 31.33
CA PHE A 15 -13.87 -27.00 29.91
C PHE A 15 -13.42 -25.60 29.49
N LEU A 16 -13.72 -24.58 30.30
CA LEU A 16 -13.31 -23.21 30.00
C LEU A 16 -11.78 -23.06 29.95
N SER A 17 -11.08 -23.74 30.86
CA SER A 17 -9.61 -23.81 30.86
C SER A 17 -9.07 -24.53 29.61
N ILE A 18 -9.73 -25.60 29.15
CA ILE A 18 -9.39 -26.31 27.90
C ILE A 18 -9.58 -25.41 26.67
N VAL A 19 -10.66 -24.64 26.60
CA VAL A 19 -10.88 -23.66 25.52
C VAL A 19 -9.73 -22.65 25.46
N THR A 20 -9.29 -22.16 26.61
CA THR A 20 -8.15 -21.23 26.69
C THR A 20 -6.84 -21.87 26.26
N ILE A 21 -6.59 -23.13 26.63
CA ILE A 21 -5.43 -23.92 26.17
C ILE A 21 -5.44 -24.02 24.64
N VAL A 22 -6.55 -24.46 24.05
CA VAL A 22 -6.68 -24.61 22.59
C VAL A 22 -6.47 -23.27 21.89
N THR A 23 -7.09 -22.20 22.40
CA THR A 23 -6.96 -20.85 21.84
C THR A 23 -5.50 -20.38 21.85
N ASN A 24 -4.80 -20.55 22.98
CA ASN A 24 -3.40 -20.15 23.09
C ASN A 24 -2.48 -21.02 22.23
N LEU A 25 -2.72 -22.33 22.11
CA LEU A 25 -1.94 -23.21 21.24
C LEU A 25 -2.06 -22.81 19.76
N VAL A 26 -3.27 -22.46 19.31
CA VAL A 26 -3.50 -21.93 17.97
C VAL A 26 -2.72 -20.63 17.76
N LEU A 27 -2.77 -19.71 18.72
CA LEU A 27 -2.04 -18.44 18.66
C LEU A 27 -0.52 -18.60 18.65
N ILE A 28 0.01 -19.53 19.46
CA ILE A 28 1.43 -19.90 19.46
C ILE A 28 1.83 -20.45 18.09
N SER A 29 1.00 -21.34 17.52
CA SER A 29 1.28 -21.91 16.19
C SER A 29 1.36 -20.81 15.11
N PHE A 30 0.46 -19.83 15.15
CA PHE A 30 0.50 -18.68 14.24
C PHE A 30 1.75 -17.82 14.45
N ALA A 31 2.13 -17.59 15.71
CA ALA A 31 3.32 -16.82 16.02
C ALA A 31 4.62 -17.49 15.56
N LEU A 32 4.68 -18.83 15.61
CA LEU A 32 5.81 -19.65 15.14
C LEU A 32 5.86 -19.76 13.61
N LEU A 33 4.71 -19.86 12.93
CA LEU A 33 4.60 -19.98 11.47
C LEU A 33 4.73 -18.64 10.73
N ALA A 34 4.80 -17.52 11.45
CA ALA A 34 4.92 -16.18 10.87
C ALA A 34 6.23 -16.03 10.06
N LYS A 35 6.10 -15.57 8.81
CA LYS A 35 7.19 -15.44 7.81
C LYS A 35 8.35 -14.55 8.30
N LYS A 36 8.05 -13.60 9.18
CA LYS A 36 9.02 -12.71 9.84
C LYS A 36 8.74 -12.64 11.35
N SER A 37 9.54 -13.36 12.13
CA SER A 37 9.44 -13.34 13.60
C SER A 37 9.88 -11.97 14.15
N ASN A 38 8.92 -11.11 14.49
CA ASN A 38 9.16 -9.83 15.13
C ASN A 38 9.21 -9.98 16.68
N ASN A 39 9.78 -8.99 17.38
CA ASN A 39 9.90 -9.04 18.85
C ASN A 39 8.54 -9.12 19.57
N VAL A 40 7.47 -8.61 18.96
CA VAL A 40 6.10 -8.65 19.49
C VAL A 40 5.57 -10.09 19.49
N SER A 41 5.69 -10.78 18.36
CA SER A 41 5.29 -12.18 18.15
C SER A 41 6.01 -13.12 19.12
N ARG A 42 7.33 -12.94 19.29
CA ARG A 42 8.12 -13.73 20.26
C ARG A 42 7.65 -13.51 21.70
N SER A 43 7.49 -12.24 22.09
CA SER A 43 7.08 -11.89 23.46
C SER A 43 5.66 -12.36 23.75
N PHE A 44 4.77 -12.28 22.76
CA PHE A 44 3.42 -12.80 22.85
C PHE A 44 3.38 -14.33 22.95
N SER A 45 4.22 -15.04 22.17
CA SER A 45 4.32 -16.50 22.25
C SER A 45 4.72 -16.97 23.65
N LEU A 46 5.67 -16.26 24.28
CA LEU A 46 6.09 -16.57 25.66
C LEU A 46 4.93 -16.38 26.65
N LEU A 47 4.20 -15.27 26.54
CA LEU A 47 3.01 -15.02 27.35
C LEU A 47 1.94 -16.11 27.14
N ALA A 48 1.62 -16.44 25.90
CA ALA A 48 0.63 -17.47 25.57
C ALA A 48 1.07 -18.87 26.06
N THR A 49 2.38 -19.13 26.07
CA THR A 49 2.93 -20.40 26.56
C THR A 49 2.76 -20.51 28.08
N THR A 50 3.08 -19.47 28.84
CA THR A 50 2.95 -19.52 30.31
C THR A 50 1.51 -19.55 30.78
N THR A 51 0.61 -18.82 30.12
CA THR A 51 -0.83 -18.94 30.38
C THR A 51 -1.35 -20.34 30.06
N THR A 52 -0.86 -20.99 28.99
CA THR A 52 -1.21 -22.37 28.65
C THR A 52 -0.73 -23.37 29.71
N ILE A 53 0.52 -23.25 30.17
CA ILE A 53 1.07 -24.10 31.23
C ILE A 53 0.22 -23.98 32.50
N TRP A 54 -0.14 -22.76 32.89
CA TRP A 54 -0.98 -22.53 34.07
C TRP A 54 -2.38 -23.15 33.92
N MET A 55 -3.02 -22.98 32.75
CA MET A 55 -4.34 -23.56 32.48
C MET A 55 -4.32 -25.09 32.49
N ILE A 56 -3.25 -25.73 31.98
CA ILE A 56 -3.08 -27.19 32.08
C ILE A 56 -3.03 -27.61 33.55
N GLY A 57 -2.29 -26.86 34.38
CA GLY A 57 -2.24 -27.07 35.82
C GLY A 57 -3.61 -27.03 36.49
N ILE A 58 -4.42 -26.04 36.16
CA ILE A 58 -5.79 -25.91 36.68
C ILE A 58 -6.66 -27.11 36.31
N VAL A 59 -6.62 -27.55 35.03
CA VAL A 59 -7.39 -28.72 34.60
C VAL A 59 -6.97 -29.97 35.38
N ILE A 60 -5.67 -30.20 35.52
CA ILE A 60 -5.15 -31.36 36.27
C ILE A 60 -5.51 -31.26 37.76
N LEU A 61 -5.47 -30.06 38.34
CA LEU A 61 -5.85 -29.80 39.73
C LEU A 61 -7.32 -30.13 39.99
N HIS A 62 -8.22 -29.82 39.05
CA HIS A 62 -9.64 -30.18 39.17
C HIS A 62 -9.88 -31.70 39.20
N PHE A 63 -9.08 -32.47 38.48
CA PHE A 63 -9.18 -33.94 38.44
C PHE A 63 -8.28 -34.65 39.46
N SER A 64 -7.71 -33.91 40.41
CA SER A 64 -6.88 -34.51 41.46
C SER A 64 -7.77 -35.15 42.53
N ASP A 65 -7.48 -36.41 42.89
CA ASP A 65 -8.27 -37.16 43.87
C ASP A 65 -7.70 -37.10 45.31
N THR A 66 -6.49 -36.55 45.47
CA THR A 66 -5.78 -36.49 46.76
C THR A 66 -5.08 -35.17 46.95
N ASP A 67 -4.99 -34.72 48.20
CA ASP A 67 -4.31 -33.48 48.58
C ASP A 67 -2.83 -33.49 48.16
N THR A 68 -2.18 -34.64 48.22
CA THR A 68 -0.78 -34.82 47.80
C THR A 68 -0.62 -34.67 46.29
N ALA A 69 -1.52 -35.25 45.49
CA ALA A 69 -1.51 -35.07 44.04
C ALA A 69 -1.82 -33.61 43.66
N ALA A 70 -2.82 -33.01 44.28
CA ALA A 70 -3.18 -31.61 44.07
C ALA A 70 -2.01 -30.67 44.42
N MET A 71 -1.31 -30.93 45.53
CA MET A 71 -0.14 -30.17 45.95
C MET A 71 1.05 -30.32 44.98
N LEU A 72 1.28 -31.53 44.46
CA LEU A 72 2.31 -31.75 43.45
C LEU A 72 2.00 -30.96 42.17
N TRP A 73 0.77 -31.05 41.68
CA TRP A 73 0.39 -30.41 40.42
C TRP A 73 0.38 -28.89 40.51
N ILE A 74 -0.06 -28.32 41.64
CA ILE A 74 0.06 -26.88 41.83
C ILE A 74 1.54 -26.48 41.80
N GLN A 75 2.44 -27.15 42.53
CA GLN A 75 3.86 -26.81 42.54
C GLN A 75 4.49 -26.88 41.14
N VAL A 76 4.17 -27.90 40.35
CA VAL A 76 4.70 -28.08 38.99
C VAL A 76 4.21 -26.99 38.04
N PHE A 77 2.91 -26.71 38.03
CA PHE A 77 2.31 -25.82 37.02
C PHE A 77 2.24 -24.34 37.47
N PHE A 78 2.47 -24.04 38.75
CA PHE A 78 2.56 -22.65 39.24
C PHE A 78 3.69 -21.86 38.56
N VAL A 79 4.68 -22.53 37.97
CA VAL A 79 5.69 -21.89 37.11
C VAL A 79 5.06 -21.06 35.98
N GLY A 80 3.94 -21.52 35.41
CA GLY A 80 3.20 -20.73 34.42
C GLY A 80 2.72 -19.41 35.03
N CYS A 81 2.08 -19.47 36.19
CA CYS A 81 1.56 -18.31 36.92
C CYS A 81 2.65 -17.28 37.26
N LEU A 82 3.79 -17.74 37.79
CA LEU A 82 4.91 -16.88 38.24
C LEU A 82 5.51 -15.99 37.14
N PHE A 83 5.44 -16.43 35.87
CA PHE A 83 6.04 -15.72 34.75
C PHE A 83 5.04 -14.89 33.93
N ILE A 84 3.72 -15.06 34.11
CA ILE A 84 2.69 -14.29 33.39
C ILE A 84 2.92 -12.77 33.52
N PRO A 85 3.14 -12.17 34.71
CA PRO A 85 3.27 -10.72 34.82
C PRO A 85 4.50 -10.17 34.09
N SER A 86 5.62 -10.87 34.21
CA SER A 86 6.91 -10.49 33.59
C SER A 86 6.85 -10.59 32.07
N PHE A 87 6.27 -11.68 31.52
CA PHE A 87 6.09 -11.80 30.07
C PHE A 87 5.02 -10.85 29.52
N TYR A 88 4.00 -10.51 30.31
CA TYR A 88 3.04 -9.49 29.92
C TYR A 88 3.70 -8.10 29.79
N LEU A 89 4.49 -7.70 30.78
CA LEU A 89 5.24 -6.44 30.73
C LEU A 89 6.20 -6.39 29.53
N GLN A 90 6.89 -7.50 29.23
CA GLN A 90 7.72 -7.61 28.04
C GLN A 90 6.90 -7.47 26.75
N PHE A 91 5.74 -8.11 26.67
CA PHE A 91 4.84 -8.00 25.52
C PHE A 91 4.42 -6.54 25.29
N ILE A 92 4.05 -5.80 26.35
CA ILE A 92 3.72 -4.37 26.26
C ILE A 92 4.93 -3.53 25.82
N CYS A 93 6.13 -3.78 26.37
CA CYS A 93 7.35 -3.10 25.94
C CYS A 93 7.64 -3.33 24.45
N ALA A 94 7.46 -4.57 23.97
CA ALA A 94 7.65 -4.93 22.57
C ALA A 94 6.60 -4.26 21.68
N LEU A 95 5.33 -4.26 22.10
CA LEU A 95 4.21 -3.65 21.37
C LEU A 95 4.42 -2.15 21.11
N ILE A 96 4.90 -1.43 22.12
CA ILE A 96 5.10 0.02 22.08
C ILE A 96 6.45 0.38 21.41
N GLN A 97 7.30 -0.61 21.10
CA GLN A 97 8.68 -0.40 20.64
C GLN A 97 9.45 0.53 21.59
N ASN A 98 9.30 0.31 22.90
CA ASN A 98 9.93 1.17 23.88
C ASN A 98 11.44 0.90 23.94
N HIS A 99 12.25 1.92 23.62
CA HIS A 99 13.71 1.84 23.67
C HIS A 99 14.32 2.48 24.93
N ASP A 100 13.49 2.92 25.90
CA ASP A 100 13.98 3.48 27.16
C ASP A 100 14.86 2.48 27.93
N LYS A 101 16.11 2.87 28.23
CA LYS A 101 17.10 2.03 28.92
C LYS A 101 16.63 1.58 30.31
N LEU A 102 15.92 2.46 31.03
CA LEU A 102 15.37 2.16 32.36
C LEU A 102 14.34 1.04 32.32
N TRP A 103 13.41 1.07 31.34
CA TRP A 103 12.40 0.03 31.18
C TRP A 103 12.99 -1.30 30.72
N ASN A 104 14.07 -1.25 29.95
CA ASN A 104 14.85 -2.44 29.62
C ASN A 104 15.53 -3.07 30.85
N VAL A 105 16.05 -2.28 31.78
CA VAL A 105 16.57 -2.83 33.05
C VAL A 105 15.44 -3.39 33.90
N PHE A 106 14.33 -2.64 34.03
CA PHE A 106 13.19 -3.01 34.84
C PHE A 106 12.57 -4.36 34.42
N LYS A 107 12.36 -4.59 33.11
CA LYS A 107 11.81 -5.88 32.63
C LYS A 107 12.75 -7.07 32.91
N TYR A 108 14.08 -6.90 32.80
CA TYR A 108 15.03 -7.97 33.14
C TYR A 108 15.06 -8.25 34.64
N LEU A 109 14.93 -7.21 35.46
CA LEU A 109 14.78 -7.37 36.91
C LEU A 109 13.53 -8.19 37.25
N MET A 110 12.40 -7.95 36.58
CA MET A 110 11.18 -8.74 36.79
C MET A 110 11.37 -10.22 36.41
N TYR A 111 12.13 -10.53 35.35
CA TYR A 111 12.46 -11.92 35.02
C TYR A 111 13.30 -12.62 36.08
N ILE A 112 14.33 -11.93 36.58
CA ILE A 112 15.18 -12.46 37.65
C ILE A 112 14.32 -12.74 38.88
N LEU A 113 13.42 -11.81 39.23
CA LEU A 113 12.52 -11.97 40.37
C LEU A 113 11.52 -13.13 40.17
N SER A 114 10.93 -13.30 38.99
CA SER A 114 10.12 -14.50 38.66
C SER A 114 10.93 -15.80 38.78
N GLY A 115 12.21 -15.80 38.37
CA GLY A 115 13.11 -16.94 38.52
C GLY A 115 13.45 -17.27 39.98
N VAL A 116 13.67 -16.25 40.82
CA VAL A 116 13.85 -16.43 42.26
C VAL A 116 12.59 -17.02 42.89
N LEU A 117 11.40 -16.50 42.53
CA LEU A 117 10.13 -17.05 43.01
C LEU A 117 9.93 -18.50 42.57
N LEU A 118 10.38 -18.90 41.38
CA LEU A 118 10.32 -20.30 40.96
C LEU A 118 11.14 -21.21 41.90
N ILE A 119 12.33 -20.78 42.33
CA ILE A 119 13.15 -21.56 43.28
C ILE A 119 12.43 -21.69 44.62
N ILE A 120 11.82 -20.60 45.12
CA ILE A 120 11.05 -20.59 46.38
C ILE A 120 9.76 -21.43 46.24
N ASN A 121 9.16 -21.50 45.05
CA ASN A 121 8.00 -22.33 44.80
C ASN A 121 8.31 -23.83 44.95
N ILE A 122 9.50 -24.25 44.49
CA ILE A 122 9.95 -25.66 44.61
C ILE A 122 10.09 -26.06 46.08
N SER A 123 10.43 -25.14 46.98
CA SER A 123 10.51 -25.43 48.41
C SER A 123 9.14 -25.47 49.12
N GLY A 124 8.03 -25.20 48.43
CA GLY A 124 6.69 -25.17 49.03
C GLY A 124 6.40 -23.92 49.86
N GLU A 125 7.21 -22.87 49.71
CA GLU A 125 7.11 -21.65 50.56
C GLU A 125 6.24 -20.56 49.91
N ILE A 126 5.92 -20.70 48.62
CA ILE A 126 4.97 -19.83 47.91
C ILE A 126 3.53 -20.31 48.13
N ILE A 127 3.27 -21.60 47.92
CA ILE A 127 2.02 -22.26 48.24
C ILE A 127 2.35 -23.31 49.29
N ASP A 128 1.78 -23.17 50.49
CA ASP A 128 2.09 -24.01 51.66
C ASP A 128 1.23 -25.28 51.70
N HIS A 129 -0.07 -25.16 51.42
CA HIS A 129 -0.99 -26.28 51.36
C HIS A 129 -2.13 -26.03 50.37
N VAL A 130 -2.91 -27.06 50.09
CA VAL A 130 -4.16 -26.99 49.31
C VAL A 130 -5.34 -27.27 50.22
N SER A 131 -6.43 -26.52 50.04
CA SER A 131 -7.70 -26.75 50.72
C SER A 131 -8.76 -27.17 49.71
N TYR A 132 -9.50 -28.24 50.02
CA TYR A 132 -10.61 -28.67 49.17
C TYR A 132 -11.89 -27.91 49.54
N GLU A 133 -12.24 -26.90 48.74
CA GLU A 133 -13.37 -26.00 48.98
C GLU A 133 -14.20 -25.83 47.70
N GLN A 134 -15.53 -25.76 47.87
CA GLN A 134 -16.46 -25.49 46.77
C GLN A 134 -16.32 -26.44 45.55
N SER A 135 -15.92 -27.70 45.80
CA SER A 135 -15.68 -28.75 44.79
C SER A 135 -14.35 -28.65 44.04
N PHE A 136 -13.40 -27.86 44.56
CA PHE A 136 -12.09 -27.65 43.95
C PHE A 136 -10.98 -27.67 44.98
N TYR A 137 -9.81 -28.15 44.57
CA TYR A 137 -8.58 -27.87 45.30
C TYR A 137 -8.16 -26.41 45.04
N GLN A 138 -8.09 -25.63 46.11
CA GLN A 138 -7.61 -24.25 46.08
C GLN A 138 -6.26 -24.16 46.79
N PRO A 139 -5.25 -23.51 46.17
CA PRO A 139 -3.97 -23.30 46.82
C PRO A 139 -4.10 -22.24 47.93
N ARG A 140 -3.29 -22.36 48.99
CA ARG A 140 -3.23 -21.39 50.08
C ARG A 140 -1.87 -20.69 50.12
N ALA A 141 -1.93 -19.38 50.37
CA ALA A 141 -0.76 -18.52 50.40
C ALA A 141 0.23 -18.99 51.48
N GLY A 142 1.44 -19.35 51.05
CA GLY A 142 2.59 -19.51 51.94
C GLY A 142 3.23 -18.16 52.29
N SER A 143 4.28 -18.21 53.12
CA SER A 143 4.99 -17.04 53.64
C SER A 143 5.48 -16.07 52.55
N PHE A 144 5.77 -16.60 51.34
CA PHE A 144 6.36 -15.81 50.25
C PHE A 144 5.38 -15.47 49.11
N TYR A 145 4.10 -15.85 49.20
CA TYR A 145 3.10 -15.52 48.18
C TYR A 145 2.92 -14.00 47.97
N TYR A 146 3.09 -13.21 49.04
CA TYR A 146 3.02 -11.74 48.98
C TYR A 146 4.05 -11.13 48.04
N LEU A 147 5.25 -11.74 47.90
CA LEU A 147 6.26 -11.27 46.95
C LEU A 147 5.79 -11.42 45.50
N TYR A 148 5.09 -12.52 45.19
CA TYR A 148 4.45 -12.69 43.89
C TYR A 148 3.37 -11.63 43.64
N SER A 149 2.53 -11.33 44.63
CA SER A 149 1.50 -10.29 44.53
C SER A 149 2.11 -8.89 44.28
N ILE A 150 3.24 -8.59 44.91
CA ILE A 150 4.00 -7.34 44.68
C ILE A 150 4.56 -7.30 43.25
N LEU A 151 5.20 -8.38 42.79
CA LEU A 151 5.71 -8.48 41.40
C LEU A 151 4.58 -8.30 40.38
N PHE A 152 3.43 -8.94 40.61
CA PHE A 152 2.24 -8.81 39.78
C PHE A 152 1.81 -7.34 39.68
N GLY A 153 1.68 -6.66 40.83
CA GLY A 153 1.30 -5.25 40.89
C GLY A 153 2.26 -4.34 40.12
N PHE A 154 3.57 -4.48 40.33
CA PHE A 154 4.58 -3.68 39.62
C PHE A 154 4.54 -3.88 38.11
N CYS A 155 4.40 -5.13 37.64
CA CYS A 155 4.35 -5.42 36.20
C CYS A 155 3.11 -4.82 35.52
N PHE A 156 1.93 -4.97 36.12
CA PHE A 156 0.68 -4.48 35.53
C PHE A 156 0.52 -2.96 35.65
N VAL A 157 0.90 -2.35 36.79
CA VAL A 157 0.91 -0.89 36.93
C VAL A 157 1.94 -0.26 35.97
N GLY A 158 3.13 -0.87 35.85
CA GLY A 158 4.13 -0.45 34.87
C GLY A 158 3.61 -0.54 33.43
N SER A 159 2.88 -1.62 33.11
CA SER A 159 2.23 -1.80 31.80
C SER A 159 1.17 -0.73 31.52
N LEU A 160 0.31 -0.40 32.49
CA LEU A 160 -0.67 0.68 32.37
C LEU A 160 0.01 2.04 32.16
N TYR A 161 1.07 2.33 32.91
CA TYR A 161 1.83 3.57 32.76
C TYR A 161 2.42 3.69 31.35
N LEU A 162 3.04 2.63 30.84
CA LEU A 162 3.61 2.61 29.48
C LEU A 162 2.53 2.82 28.41
N LEU A 163 1.41 2.10 28.52
CA LEU A 163 0.27 2.24 27.61
C LEU A 163 -0.30 3.66 27.66
N TRP A 164 -0.49 4.22 28.85
CA TRP A 164 -0.98 5.58 29.03
C TRP A 164 -0.02 6.64 28.46
N LYS A 165 1.28 6.52 28.73
CA LYS A 165 2.33 7.39 28.19
C LYS A 165 2.31 7.37 26.66
N ARG A 166 2.20 6.18 26.05
CA ARG A 166 2.14 6.03 24.59
C ARG A 166 0.82 6.55 24.01
N LEU A 167 -0.30 6.30 24.67
CA LEU A 167 -1.63 6.69 24.21
C LEU A 167 -1.77 8.22 24.04
N ARG A 168 -1.04 9.02 24.84
CA ARG A 168 -1.01 10.49 24.72
C ARG A 168 -0.37 11.00 23.43
N ILE A 169 0.49 10.21 22.79
CA ILE A 169 1.31 10.61 21.63
C ILE A 169 0.97 9.76 20.39
N ALA A 170 0.04 8.81 20.51
CA ALA A 170 -0.30 7.86 19.45
C ALA A 170 -1.16 8.50 18.36
N VAL A 171 -0.83 8.20 17.09
CA VAL A 171 -1.62 8.55 15.90
C VAL A 171 -2.97 7.80 15.91
N VAL A 172 -4.00 8.31 15.24
CA VAL A 172 -5.38 7.77 15.22
C VAL A 172 -5.44 6.24 15.05
N GLN A 173 -4.68 5.69 14.09
CA GLN A 173 -4.61 4.25 13.84
C GLN A 173 -3.99 3.45 15.01
N GLU A 174 -2.95 3.97 15.65
CA GLU A 174 -2.30 3.33 16.80
C GLU A 174 -3.13 3.50 18.09
N LYS A 175 -3.88 4.60 18.21
CA LYS A 175 -4.63 4.97 19.41
C LYS A 175 -5.70 3.94 19.77
N ARG A 176 -6.48 3.47 18.77
CA ARG A 176 -7.50 2.43 19.00
C ARG A 176 -6.88 1.14 19.55
N ARG A 177 -5.76 0.69 18.97
CA ARG A 177 -5.01 -0.48 19.45
C ARG A 177 -4.59 -0.34 20.90
N LEU A 178 -4.03 0.81 21.26
CA LEU A 178 -3.54 1.06 22.62
C LEU A 178 -4.68 1.18 23.64
N GLN A 179 -5.84 1.74 23.27
CA GLN A 179 -7.03 1.78 24.12
C GLN A 179 -7.52 0.36 24.46
N TRP A 180 -7.57 -0.53 23.45
CA TRP A 180 -7.91 -1.93 23.66
C TRP A 180 -6.92 -2.62 24.59
N MET A 181 -5.62 -2.41 24.38
CA MET A 181 -4.59 -2.96 25.26
C MET A 181 -4.66 -2.41 26.68
N PHE A 182 -5.04 -1.14 26.85
CA PHE A 182 -5.28 -0.55 28.16
C PHE A 182 -6.46 -1.22 28.86
N GLY A 183 -7.59 -1.39 28.16
CA GLY A 183 -8.76 -2.10 28.69
C GLY A 183 -8.45 -3.55 29.08
N ILE A 184 -7.74 -4.28 28.22
CA ILE A 184 -7.28 -5.66 28.49
C ILE A 184 -6.38 -5.71 29.73
N THR A 185 -5.47 -4.75 29.88
CA THR A 185 -4.61 -4.67 31.06
C THR A 185 -5.44 -4.48 32.34
N CYS A 186 -6.47 -3.63 32.30
CA CYS A 186 -7.40 -3.48 33.43
C CYS A 186 -8.15 -4.79 33.75
N VAL A 187 -8.64 -5.49 32.72
CA VAL A 187 -9.28 -6.82 32.90
C VAL A 187 -8.29 -7.80 33.52
N GLY A 188 -7.03 -7.83 33.07
CA GLY A 188 -5.99 -8.69 33.63
C GLY A 188 -5.69 -8.41 35.10
N ILE A 189 -5.68 -7.13 35.52
CA ILE A 189 -5.52 -6.74 36.94
C ILE A 189 -6.67 -7.29 37.77
N VAL A 190 -7.91 -7.03 37.34
CA VAL A 190 -9.11 -7.52 38.05
C VAL A 190 -9.09 -9.04 38.13
N SER A 191 -8.68 -9.71 37.06
CA SER A 191 -8.55 -11.18 37.00
C SER A 191 -7.56 -11.70 38.03
N GLY A 192 -6.34 -11.17 38.06
CA GLY A 192 -5.30 -11.61 38.99
C GLY A 192 -5.63 -11.30 40.45
N ILE A 193 -6.36 -10.21 40.72
CA ILE A 193 -6.86 -9.91 42.07
C ILE A 193 -7.89 -10.97 42.49
N ILE A 194 -8.88 -11.26 41.65
CA ILE A 194 -9.93 -12.26 41.95
C ILE A 194 -9.30 -13.63 42.22
N ASP A 195 -8.37 -14.09 41.38
CA ASP A 195 -7.66 -15.35 41.61
C ASP A 195 -6.88 -15.33 42.93
N SER A 196 -6.18 -14.24 43.22
CA SER A 196 -5.38 -14.13 44.45
C SER A 196 -6.22 -14.13 45.73
N LEU A 197 -7.46 -13.63 45.71
CA LEU A 197 -8.34 -13.65 46.90
C LEU A 197 -8.61 -15.08 47.38
N SER A 198 -8.78 -16.03 46.45
CA SER A 198 -8.93 -17.45 46.79
C SER A 198 -7.68 -18.01 47.48
N VAL A 199 -6.50 -17.57 47.04
CA VAL A 199 -5.22 -17.99 47.63
C VAL A 199 -5.04 -17.44 49.04
N TYR A 200 -5.59 -16.26 49.33
CA TYR A 200 -5.57 -15.64 50.66
C TYR A 200 -6.62 -16.19 51.64
N GLY A 201 -7.36 -17.24 51.30
CA GLY A 201 -8.32 -17.84 52.23
C GLY A 201 -9.77 -17.41 52.02
N ILE A 202 -10.07 -16.57 51.03
CA ILE A 202 -11.43 -16.08 50.79
C ILE A 202 -12.18 -17.09 49.91
N PRO A 203 -13.28 -17.69 50.39
CA PRO A 203 -13.96 -18.79 49.69
C PRO A 203 -14.77 -18.26 48.50
N LEU A 204 -14.09 -18.08 47.37
CA LEU A 204 -14.66 -17.72 46.10
C LEU A 204 -14.62 -18.92 45.17
N TYR A 205 -15.65 -19.06 44.32
CA TYR A 205 -15.57 -19.94 43.17
C TYR A 205 -14.36 -19.52 42.35
N PRO A 206 -13.75 -20.41 41.55
CA PRO A 206 -12.55 -20.12 40.77
C PRO A 206 -12.85 -19.21 39.56
N LEU A 207 -13.45 -18.05 39.83
CA LEU A 207 -13.93 -17.06 38.88
C LEU A 207 -12.78 -16.42 38.11
N GLY A 208 -11.56 -16.44 38.63
CA GLY A 208 -10.42 -15.89 37.89
C GLY A 208 -9.99 -16.78 36.72
N HIS A 209 -10.38 -18.05 36.68
CA HIS A 209 -10.25 -18.88 35.47
C HIS A 209 -11.12 -18.36 34.32
N ILE A 210 -12.32 -17.85 34.63
CA ILE A 210 -13.21 -17.23 33.64
C ILE A 210 -12.57 -15.96 33.11
N SER A 211 -12.07 -15.11 33.99
CA SER A 211 -11.52 -13.82 33.61
C SER A 211 -10.18 -13.95 32.86
N LEU A 212 -9.35 -14.95 33.17
CA LEU A 212 -8.14 -15.25 32.41
C LEU A 212 -8.43 -15.86 31.02
N SER A 213 -9.53 -16.60 30.89
CA SER A 213 -10.03 -17.07 29.59
C SER A 213 -10.52 -15.92 28.72
N VAL A 214 -11.27 -14.98 29.33
CA VAL A 214 -11.71 -13.73 28.69
C VAL A 214 -10.49 -12.90 28.26
N PHE A 215 -9.50 -12.72 29.14
CA PHE A 215 -8.26 -12.02 28.85
C PHE A 215 -7.52 -12.62 27.64
N SER A 216 -7.36 -13.94 27.62
CA SER A 216 -6.68 -14.65 26.52
C SER A 216 -7.43 -14.47 25.18
N LEU A 217 -8.76 -14.54 25.19
CA LEU A 217 -9.59 -14.32 24.00
C LEU A 217 -9.50 -12.88 23.49
N PHE A 218 -9.55 -11.88 24.39
CA PHE A 218 -9.43 -10.49 23.99
C PHE A 218 -8.05 -10.18 23.40
N ILE A 219 -6.98 -10.71 24.00
CA ILE A 219 -5.64 -10.56 23.43
C ILE A 219 -5.56 -11.22 22.06
N ALA A 220 -6.13 -12.42 21.89
CA ALA A 220 -6.20 -13.10 20.60
C ALA A 220 -6.85 -12.21 19.53
N ILE A 221 -8.01 -11.63 19.84
CA ILE A 221 -8.74 -10.73 18.95
C ILE A 221 -7.88 -9.51 18.59
N VAL A 222 -7.22 -8.87 19.56
CA VAL A 222 -6.39 -7.69 19.31
C VAL A 222 -5.15 -8.03 18.47
N VAL A 223 -4.49 -9.16 18.75
CA VAL A 223 -3.32 -9.63 18.01
C VAL A 223 -3.66 -9.89 16.54
N ILE A 224 -4.81 -10.54 16.29
CA ILE A 224 -5.31 -10.81 14.94
C ILE A 224 -5.77 -9.50 14.26
N LYS A 225 -6.59 -8.68 14.93
CA LYS A 225 -7.18 -7.46 14.37
C LYS A 225 -6.13 -6.46 13.90
N TYR A 226 -5.09 -6.24 14.71
CA TYR A 226 -4.06 -5.24 14.41
C TYR A 226 -2.82 -5.84 13.73
N LYS A 227 -2.94 -7.05 13.14
CA LYS A 227 -1.87 -7.75 12.41
C LYS A 227 -0.53 -7.72 13.18
N LEU A 228 -0.56 -7.93 14.49
CA LEU A 228 0.66 -7.92 15.31
C LEU A 228 1.61 -9.07 14.95
N ILE A 229 1.04 -10.10 14.32
CA ILE A 229 1.71 -11.23 13.71
C ILE A 229 1.35 -11.20 12.22
N GLU A 230 2.35 -11.08 11.34
CA GLU A 230 2.15 -11.17 9.88
C GLU A 230 1.99 -12.64 9.49
N PHE A 231 0.79 -13.04 9.10
CA PHE A 231 0.48 -14.37 8.56
C PHE A 231 -0.09 -14.26 7.14
N GLU A 232 0.36 -15.11 6.21
CA GLU A 232 -0.15 -15.20 4.82
C GLU A 232 -1.42 -16.07 4.70
N ILE A 233 -2.02 -16.45 5.83
CA ILE A 233 -3.24 -17.28 5.83
C ILE A 233 -4.45 -16.35 5.80
N TYR A 234 -5.16 -16.33 4.68
CA TYR A 234 -6.45 -15.66 4.54
C TYR A 234 -7.51 -16.39 5.39
N ILE A 235 -7.65 -16.02 6.66
CA ILE A 235 -8.71 -16.56 7.52
C ILE A 235 -10.02 -15.87 7.14
N LYS A 236 -10.83 -16.52 6.29
CA LYS A 236 -12.18 -16.05 5.93
C LYS A 236 -13.02 -15.80 7.20
N ARG A 237 -13.85 -14.75 7.18
CA ARG A 237 -14.84 -14.38 8.23
C ARG A 237 -15.60 -15.58 8.81
N GLN A 238 -15.95 -16.52 7.93
CA GLN A 238 -16.68 -17.75 8.26
C GLN A 238 -15.91 -18.68 9.20
N HIS A 239 -14.57 -18.71 9.15
CA HIS A 239 -13.75 -19.57 10.02
C HIS A 239 -13.62 -19.01 11.45
N ILE A 240 -13.51 -17.70 11.63
CA ILE A 240 -13.49 -17.06 12.96
C ILE A 240 -14.85 -17.22 13.64
N LEU A 241 -15.94 -17.01 12.89
CA LEU A 241 -17.29 -17.23 13.38
C LEU A 241 -17.57 -18.72 13.65
N SER A 242 -17.06 -19.62 12.80
CA SER A 242 -17.20 -21.07 13.00
C SER A 242 -16.46 -21.56 14.25
N LEU A 243 -15.25 -21.05 14.53
CA LEU A 243 -14.51 -21.39 15.76
C LEU A 243 -15.25 -20.89 17.00
N THR A 244 -15.70 -19.64 16.98
CA THR A 244 -16.46 -19.03 18.09
C THR A 244 -17.77 -19.78 18.33
N ASN A 245 -18.52 -20.08 17.27
CA ASN A 245 -19.75 -20.87 17.36
C ASN A 245 -19.48 -22.32 17.81
N GLY A 246 -18.35 -22.91 17.39
CA GLY A 246 -17.92 -24.24 17.83
C GLY A 246 -17.63 -24.30 19.34
N ILE A 247 -16.95 -23.28 19.88
CA ILE A 247 -16.68 -23.15 21.32
C ILE A 247 -18.00 -23.01 22.08
N ILE A 248 -18.88 -22.10 21.66
CA ILE A 248 -20.17 -21.87 22.33
C ILE A 248 -21.07 -23.11 22.21
N ALA A 249 -21.06 -23.81 21.07
CA ALA A 249 -21.80 -25.06 20.88
C ALA A 249 -21.24 -26.19 21.75
N GLY A 250 -19.92 -26.23 21.97
CA GLY A 250 -19.29 -27.14 22.93
C GLY A 250 -19.77 -26.90 24.36
N ILE A 251 -19.81 -25.64 24.80
CA ILE A 251 -20.40 -25.25 26.11
C ILE A 251 -21.85 -25.73 26.19
N PHE A 252 -22.63 -25.51 25.12
CA PHE A 252 -24.04 -25.88 25.05
C PHE A 252 -24.28 -27.38 25.12
N LEU A 253 -23.53 -28.20 24.37
CA LEU A 253 -23.65 -29.66 24.39
C LEU A 253 -23.30 -30.24 25.77
N ILE A 254 -22.32 -29.65 26.46
CA ILE A 254 -21.96 -30.03 27.81
C ILE A 254 -23.08 -29.69 28.79
N LEU A 255 -23.66 -28.48 28.69
CA LEU A 255 -24.82 -28.11 29.51
C LEU A 255 -26.00 -29.09 29.29
N ILE A 256 -26.31 -29.45 28.04
CA ILE A 256 -27.37 -30.43 27.73
C ILE A 256 -27.09 -31.80 28.34
N TYR A 257 -25.89 -32.34 28.11
CA TYR A 257 -25.49 -33.65 28.63
C TYR A 257 -25.65 -33.72 30.16
N LEU A 258 -25.29 -32.65 30.85
CA LEU A 258 -25.31 -32.58 32.31
C LEU A 258 -26.73 -32.45 32.90
N PHE A 259 -27.64 -31.70 32.25
CA PHE A 259 -29.02 -31.57 32.74
C PHE A 259 -29.94 -32.72 32.32
N CYS A 260 -29.49 -33.58 31.41
CA CYS A 260 -30.21 -34.77 30.94
C CYS A 260 -30.58 -35.75 32.08
N HIS A 261 -29.82 -35.75 33.17
CA HIS A 261 -29.96 -36.71 34.28
C HIS A 261 -30.93 -36.31 35.41
N GLN A 262 -31.57 -35.14 35.37
CA GLN A 262 -32.49 -34.67 36.43
C GLN A 262 -33.93 -35.15 36.21
N SER A 263 -34.54 -34.84 35.06
CA SER A 263 -35.82 -35.38 34.60
C SER A 263 -36.06 -34.95 33.15
N TRP A 264 -36.83 -35.70 32.36
CA TRP A 264 -37.06 -35.37 30.95
C TRP A 264 -37.67 -33.97 30.74
N LEU A 265 -38.57 -33.54 31.64
CA LEU A 265 -39.21 -32.23 31.57
C LEU A 265 -38.22 -31.09 31.93
N ALA A 266 -37.39 -31.29 32.96
CA ALA A 266 -36.34 -30.34 33.29
C ALA A 266 -35.30 -30.23 32.17
N THR A 267 -34.93 -31.36 31.55
CA THR A 267 -34.03 -31.38 30.39
C THR A 267 -34.61 -30.57 29.24
N MET A 268 -35.90 -30.71 28.93
CA MET A 268 -36.54 -29.91 27.87
C MET A 268 -36.54 -28.41 28.18
N ILE A 269 -36.87 -28.03 29.42
CA ILE A 269 -36.88 -26.63 29.85
C ILE A 269 -35.46 -26.03 29.77
N TRP A 270 -34.45 -26.78 30.22
CA TRP A 270 -33.05 -26.37 30.17
C TRP A 270 -32.51 -26.29 28.75
N VAL A 271 -32.86 -27.21 27.86
CA VAL A 271 -32.50 -27.15 26.44
C VAL A 271 -33.08 -25.91 25.79
N CYS A 272 -34.34 -25.57 26.07
CA CYS A 272 -34.99 -24.36 25.56
C CYS A 272 -34.34 -23.07 26.11
N LEU A 273 -34.14 -22.98 27.43
CA LEU A 273 -33.49 -21.83 28.08
C LEU A 273 -32.05 -21.66 27.61
N ALA A 274 -31.29 -22.74 27.57
CA ALA A 274 -29.92 -22.74 27.09
C ALA A 274 -29.87 -22.39 25.59
N GLY A 275 -30.86 -22.78 24.79
CA GLY A 275 -30.97 -22.41 23.38
C GLY A 275 -31.23 -20.91 23.18
N ILE A 276 -32.07 -20.32 24.02
CA ILE A 276 -32.32 -18.86 24.03
C ILE A 276 -31.06 -18.11 24.49
N ILE A 277 -30.42 -18.57 25.56
CA ILE A 277 -29.16 -18.00 26.07
C ILE A 277 -28.05 -18.13 25.03
N PHE A 278 -27.95 -19.29 24.38
CA PHE A 278 -27.03 -19.56 23.27
C PHE A 278 -27.28 -18.54 22.16
N TYR A 279 -28.52 -18.40 21.68
CA TYR A 279 -28.87 -17.45 20.62
C TYR A 279 -28.57 -15.99 21.01
N LEU A 280 -28.84 -15.59 22.26
CA LEU A 280 -28.58 -14.24 22.74
C LEU A 280 -27.09 -13.96 22.91
N LEU A 281 -26.33 -14.91 23.45
CA LEU A 281 -24.87 -14.81 23.60
C LEU A 281 -24.18 -14.87 22.26
N THR A 282 -24.51 -15.82 21.38
CA THR A 282 -23.91 -15.90 20.05
C THR A 282 -24.22 -14.64 19.28
N ASN A 283 -25.47 -14.17 19.22
CA ASN A 283 -25.79 -12.94 18.49
C ASN A 283 -25.21 -11.68 19.15
N GLY A 284 -25.16 -11.62 20.48
CA GLY A 284 -24.60 -10.48 21.21
C GLY A 284 -23.08 -10.40 21.04
N ILE A 285 -22.37 -11.51 21.29
CA ILE A 285 -20.93 -11.63 21.09
C ILE A 285 -20.60 -11.47 19.61
N GLN A 286 -21.37 -12.07 18.70
CA GLN A 286 -21.20 -11.89 17.26
C GLN A 286 -21.41 -10.44 16.87
N ARG A 287 -22.44 -9.74 17.37
CA ARG A 287 -22.61 -8.30 17.13
C ARG A 287 -21.48 -7.47 17.71
N ILE A 288 -20.94 -7.81 18.87
CA ILE A 288 -19.80 -7.11 19.47
C ILE A 288 -18.52 -7.35 18.65
N ILE A 289 -18.25 -8.61 18.30
CA ILE A 289 -17.15 -9.02 17.41
C ILE A 289 -17.32 -8.36 16.05
N GLU A 290 -18.51 -8.33 15.47
CA GLU A 290 -18.78 -7.70 14.18
C GLU A 290 -18.66 -6.18 14.28
N SER A 291 -19.24 -5.54 15.29
CA SER A 291 -19.18 -4.08 15.47
C SER A 291 -17.82 -3.54 15.92
N HIS A 292 -16.93 -4.37 16.47
CA HIS A 292 -15.63 -3.92 16.96
C HIS A 292 -14.42 -4.60 16.30
N THR A 293 -14.54 -5.84 15.82
CA THR A 293 -13.49 -6.55 15.06
C THR A 293 -13.66 -6.30 13.57
N PHE A 294 -14.90 -6.35 13.10
CA PHE A 294 -15.21 -6.24 11.69
C PHE A 294 -15.82 -4.91 11.27
N ARG A 295 -16.18 -3.96 12.13
CA ARG A 295 -16.68 -2.66 11.62
C ARG A 295 -15.63 -1.93 10.78
N ASP A 296 -14.37 -2.04 11.20
CA ASP A 296 -13.22 -1.59 10.42
C ASP A 296 -12.87 -2.54 9.24
N ILE A 297 -13.41 -3.76 9.12
CA ILE A 297 -13.13 -4.74 8.02
C ILE A 297 -14.33 -4.90 7.05
N ILE A 298 -15.56 -4.69 7.52
CA ILE A 298 -16.86 -4.73 6.82
C ILE A 298 -17.07 -3.39 6.12
N GLU A 299 -16.67 -2.26 6.70
CA GLU A 299 -16.52 -1.01 5.94
C GLU A 299 -15.37 -1.09 4.92
N ARG A 300 -14.36 -1.97 5.14
CA ARG A 300 -13.24 -2.20 4.20
C ARG A 300 -13.45 -3.35 3.20
N GLY A 301 -14.52 -4.14 3.28
CA GLY A 301 -14.62 -5.40 2.51
C GLY A 301 -16.02 -5.88 2.16
N ASP A 302 -17.07 -5.34 2.76
CA ASP A 302 -18.48 -5.67 2.45
C ASP A 302 -19.24 -4.44 1.93
N SER A 303 -18.56 -3.34 1.58
CA SER A 303 -19.17 -2.36 0.67
C SER A 303 -19.18 -3.00 -0.71
N PRO A 304 -20.36 -3.23 -1.33
CA PRO A 304 -20.46 -3.80 -2.69
C PRO A 304 -19.75 -2.97 -3.77
N ASP A 305 -19.24 -1.79 -3.39
CA ASP A 305 -18.56 -0.82 -4.24
C ASP A 305 -17.04 -0.74 -4.02
N MET A 306 -16.42 -1.60 -3.20
CA MET A 306 -14.96 -1.80 -3.25
C MET A 306 -14.62 -2.57 -4.53
N ILE A 307 -14.71 -1.86 -5.65
CA ILE A 307 -14.08 -2.21 -6.91
C ILE A 307 -12.67 -2.65 -6.56
N GLU A 308 -12.25 -3.83 -7.00
CA GLU A 308 -10.85 -4.24 -6.89
C GLU A 308 -10.05 -3.25 -7.75
N ILE A 309 -9.63 -2.13 -7.16
CA ILE A 309 -8.93 -1.06 -7.87
C ILE A 309 -7.51 -1.56 -8.11
N LYS A 310 -7.33 -2.34 -9.17
CA LYS A 310 -6.02 -2.70 -9.69
C LYS A 310 -5.57 -1.63 -10.65
N ILE A 311 -4.36 -1.13 -10.44
CA ILE A 311 -3.70 -0.28 -11.43
C ILE A 311 -3.18 -1.22 -12.52
N PRO A 312 -3.65 -1.10 -13.77
CA PRO A 312 -3.20 -1.98 -14.83
C PRO A 312 -1.69 -1.82 -15.05
N ALA A 313 -1.00 -2.93 -15.34
CA ALA A 313 0.36 -2.89 -15.84
C ALA A 313 0.34 -2.22 -17.23
N THR A 314 0.58 -0.91 -17.25
CA THR A 314 0.56 -0.07 -18.45
C THR A 314 1.95 0.43 -18.78
N PHE A 315 2.20 0.61 -20.08
CA PHE A 315 3.39 1.29 -20.61
C PHE A 315 3.07 2.72 -21.07
N ALA A 316 1.79 3.08 -21.14
CA ALA A 316 1.32 4.41 -21.52
C ALA A 316 1.05 5.29 -20.31
N TRP A 317 1.71 6.46 -20.25
CA TRP A 317 1.55 7.44 -19.17
C TRP A 317 0.10 7.88 -19.01
N LYS A 318 -0.58 8.18 -20.13
CA LYS A 318 -1.99 8.60 -20.14
C LYS A 318 -2.92 7.60 -19.45
N THR A 319 -2.78 6.31 -19.74
CA THR A 319 -3.59 5.25 -19.14
C THR A 319 -3.40 5.15 -17.63
N LEU A 320 -2.16 5.38 -17.15
CA LEU A 320 -1.87 5.44 -15.73
C LEU A 320 -2.60 6.64 -15.08
N LEU A 321 -2.52 7.83 -15.69
CA LEU A 321 -3.19 9.02 -15.18
C LEU A 321 -4.72 8.86 -15.14
N ASP A 322 -5.33 8.31 -16.19
CA ASP A 322 -6.77 8.03 -16.26
C ASP A 322 -7.20 7.03 -15.18
N SER A 323 -6.36 6.02 -14.92
CA SER A 323 -6.59 5.06 -13.83
C SER A 323 -6.56 5.76 -12.48
N MET A 324 -5.53 6.59 -12.22
CA MET A 324 -5.41 7.36 -10.97
C MET A 324 -6.56 8.35 -10.77
N GLN A 325 -7.06 8.94 -11.84
CA GLN A 325 -8.22 9.82 -11.79
C GLN A 325 -9.51 9.06 -11.45
N THR A 326 -9.65 7.85 -11.98
CA THR A 326 -10.75 6.95 -11.62
C THR A 326 -10.67 6.56 -10.14
N VAL A 327 -9.49 6.20 -9.64
CA VAL A 327 -9.27 5.91 -8.21
C VAL A 327 -9.69 7.10 -7.36
N ALA A 328 -9.20 8.31 -7.68
CA ALA A 328 -9.55 9.50 -6.91
C ALA A 328 -11.05 9.80 -6.90
N THR A 329 -11.73 9.59 -8.03
CA THR A 329 -13.18 9.80 -8.17
C THR A 329 -13.97 8.80 -7.33
N VAL A 330 -13.63 7.51 -7.41
CA VAL A 330 -14.25 6.44 -6.61
C VAL A 330 -14.04 6.70 -5.11
N MET A 331 -12.83 7.14 -4.75
CA MET A 331 -12.45 7.47 -3.38
C MET A 331 -12.95 8.83 -2.90
N LYS A 332 -13.65 9.61 -3.74
CA LYS A 332 -14.15 10.97 -3.47
C LYS A 332 -13.06 11.92 -2.93
N LEU A 333 -11.84 11.81 -3.46
CA LEU A 333 -10.76 12.70 -3.09
C LEU A 333 -10.94 14.08 -3.72
N GLN A 334 -10.75 15.14 -2.93
CA GLN A 334 -10.67 16.50 -3.48
C GLN A 334 -9.36 16.70 -4.24
N ASN A 335 -8.25 16.20 -3.67
CA ASN A 335 -6.90 16.41 -4.17
C ASN A 335 -6.11 15.10 -4.15
N LEU A 336 -5.37 14.85 -5.23
CA LEU A 336 -4.44 13.71 -5.36
C LEU A 336 -3.27 14.17 -6.22
N THR A 337 -2.05 14.03 -5.74
CA THR A 337 -0.85 14.53 -6.45
C THR A 337 0.25 13.47 -6.45
N ILE A 338 0.87 13.25 -7.60
CA ILE A 338 2.07 12.43 -7.75
C ILE A 338 3.22 13.35 -8.13
N ILE A 339 4.27 13.29 -7.33
CA ILE A 339 5.52 14.03 -7.55
C ILE A 339 6.61 13.02 -7.83
N LEU A 340 7.34 13.19 -8.93
CA LEU A 340 8.41 12.27 -9.35
C LEU A 340 9.78 12.94 -9.22
N THR A 341 10.82 12.11 -9.07
CA THR A 341 12.20 12.58 -9.01
C THR A 341 12.73 12.89 -10.42
N CYS A 342 13.38 14.03 -10.61
CA CYS A 342 14.19 14.31 -11.79
C CYS A 342 15.67 14.13 -11.47
N SER A 343 16.33 13.16 -12.11
CA SER A 343 17.75 12.87 -11.88
C SER A 343 18.71 13.95 -12.39
N GLU A 344 18.25 14.88 -13.22
CA GLU A 344 19.10 15.90 -13.85
C GLU A 344 19.12 17.24 -13.09
N MET A 345 18.16 17.49 -12.19
CA MET A 345 17.93 18.83 -11.61
C MET A 345 17.92 18.88 -10.08
N ASP A 346 18.18 17.79 -9.36
CA ASP A 346 18.03 17.70 -7.89
C ASP A 346 16.69 18.34 -7.41
N GLU A 347 15.63 18.13 -8.19
CA GLU A 347 14.30 18.70 -7.97
C GLU A 347 13.24 17.62 -8.19
N TYR A 348 12.18 17.71 -7.40
CA TYR A 348 10.98 16.91 -7.53
C TYR A 348 9.88 17.76 -8.18
N TYR A 349 9.35 17.27 -9.30
CA TYR A 349 8.34 17.99 -10.06
C TYR A 349 6.99 17.30 -9.98
N LEU A 350 5.94 18.13 -10.02
CA LEU A 350 4.56 17.67 -10.08
C LEU A 350 4.31 17.07 -11.46
N ASP A 351 4.01 15.78 -11.49
CA ASP A 351 3.70 15.08 -12.74
C ASP A 351 2.19 14.91 -12.91
N PHE A 352 1.50 14.45 -11.86
CA PHE A 352 0.05 14.29 -11.84
C PHE A 352 -0.57 15.06 -10.69
N SER A 353 -1.72 15.68 -10.93
CA SER A 353 -2.48 16.33 -9.88
C SER A 353 -3.96 16.49 -10.23
N ILE A 354 -4.83 16.18 -9.27
CA ILE A 354 -6.27 16.45 -9.27
C ILE A 354 -6.56 17.56 -8.27
N GLY A 355 -7.47 18.49 -8.59
CA GLY A 355 -7.83 19.61 -7.71
C GLY A 355 -6.92 20.85 -7.83
N PHE A 356 -6.10 20.93 -8.88
CA PHE A 356 -5.18 22.04 -9.15
C PHE A 356 -5.39 22.65 -10.54
N THR A 357 -5.38 23.98 -10.60
CA THR A 357 -5.35 24.76 -11.84
C THR A 357 -3.97 24.72 -12.52
N GLN A 358 -3.91 25.00 -13.83
CA GLN A 358 -2.63 25.01 -14.57
C GLN A 358 -1.62 26.02 -14.03
N GLU A 359 -2.09 27.13 -13.44
CA GLU A 359 -1.21 28.14 -12.84
C GLU A 359 -0.64 27.67 -11.50
N GLU A 360 -1.44 26.98 -10.67
CA GLU A 360 -0.97 26.36 -9.42
C GLU A 360 0.07 25.27 -9.70
N LYS A 361 -0.16 24.42 -10.71
CA LYS A 361 0.78 23.34 -11.09
C LYS A 361 2.18 23.86 -11.39
N ARG A 362 2.30 25.01 -12.09
CA ARG A 362 3.59 25.62 -12.44
C ARG A 362 4.37 26.16 -11.24
N LYS A 363 3.69 26.46 -10.12
CA LYS A 363 4.29 27.01 -8.90
C LYS A 363 4.76 25.93 -7.93
N ILE A 364 4.33 24.69 -8.12
CA ILE A 364 4.66 23.57 -7.23
C ILE A 364 6.01 22.98 -7.64
N LYS A 365 7.03 23.24 -6.81
CA LYS A 365 8.35 22.63 -6.91
C LYS A 365 8.85 22.25 -5.52
N LEU A 366 9.23 21.00 -5.33
CA LEU A 366 9.86 20.53 -4.11
C LEU A 366 11.37 20.39 -4.32
N LYS A 367 12.15 20.83 -3.34
CA LYS A 367 13.61 20.75 -3.38
C LYS A 367 14.09 19.47 -2.69
N GLU A 368 15.04 18.78 -3.31
CA GLU A 368 15.63 17.53 -2.83
C GLU A 368 16.07 17.57 -1.35
N ASN A 369 16.70 18.67 -0.96
CA ASN A 369 17.35 18.83 0.35
C ASN A 369 16.51 19.59 1.39
N LYS A 370 15.21 19.81 1.14
CA LYS A 370 14.34 20.59 2.04
C LYS A 370 12.95 19.96 2.15
N GLY A 371 12.27 20.23 3.27
CA GLY A 371 10.88 19.87 3.46
C GLY A 371 10.69 18.37 3.69
N ILE A 372 9.69 17.79 3.02
CA ILE A 372 9.25 16.41 3.24
C ILE A 372 10.17 15.34 2.62
N ILE A 373 10.93 15.71 1.58
CA ILE A 373 11.78 14.77 0.82
C ILE A 373 12.82 14.06 1.70
N PRO A 374 13.68 14.76 2.48
CA PRO A 374 14.72 14.09 3.27
C PRO A 374 14.15 13.17 4.36
N TRP A 375 12.99 13.55 4.91
CA TRP A 375 12.28 12.74 5.89
C TRP A 375 11.75 11.45 5.27
N MET A 376 11.06 11.57 4.12
CA MET A 376 10.53 10.40 3.42
C MET A 376 11.62 9.41 3.03
N ARG A 377 12.79 9.91 2.63
CA ARG A 377 13.93 9.07 2.24
C ARG A 377 14.52 8.31 3.42
N SER A 378 14.58 8.93 4.59
CA SER A 378 15.16 8.33 5.80
C SER A 378 14.20 7.36 6.50
N GLU A 379 12.94 7.75 6.70
CA GLU A 379 11.97 6.96 7.46
C GLU A 379 11.22 5.94 6.60
N LYS A 380 11.10 6.16 5.27
CA LYS A 380 10.41 5.28 4.29
C LYS A 380 8.98 4.89 4.72
N LYS A 381 8.27 5.79 5.38
CA LYS A 381 6.95 5.55 5.98
C LYS A 381 5.93 6.58 5.48
N VAL A 382 4.65 6.19 5.58
CA VAL A 382 3.51 7.10 5.39
C VAL A 382 3.57 8.22 6.44
N LEU A 383 3.31 9.46 6.01
CA LEU A 383 3.25 10.62 6.89
C LEU A 383 1.86 11.25 6.83
N VAL A 384 1.26 11.46 8.00
CA VAL A 384 -0.03 12.14 8.15
C VAL A 384 0.24 13.53 8.71
N ARG A 385 -0.36 14.56 8.09
CA ARG A 385 -0.19 15.97 8.45
C ARG A 385 -0.48 16.22 9.93
N GLU A 386 -1.57 15.67 10.47
CA GLU A 386 -1.91 15.80 11.90
C GLU A 386 -0.81 15.31 12.85
N GLY A 387 -0.01 14.32 12.42
CA GLY A 387 1.09 13.76 13.20
C GLY A 387 2.33 14.65 13.28
N LEU A 388 2.43 15.69 12.45
CA LEU A 388 3.57 16.62 12.42
C LEU A 388 3.63 17.49 13.67
N ARG A 389 2.47 17.99 14.11
CA ARG A 389 2.35 18.92 15.26
C ARG A 389 2.56 18.25 16.61
N LEU A 390 2.57 16.91 16.65
CA LEU A 390 2.56 16.12 17.88
C LEU A 390 3.87 15.37 18.15
N ASN A 391 4.84 15.40 17.24
CA ASN A 391 6.06 14.59 17.33
C ASN A 391 7.32 15.48 17.53
N PRO A 392 8.07 15.31 18.64
CA PRO A 392 9.26 16.11 18.97
C PRO A 392 10.36 16.07 17.90
N LYS A 393 10.38 15.04 17.03
CA LYS A 393 11.34 14.96 15.92
C LYS A 393 11.16 16.06 14.88
N PHE A 394 10.03 16.76 14.85
CA PHE A 394 9.70 17.80 13.88
C PHE A 394 9.86 19.23 14.42
N GLU A 395 10.46 19.42 15.59
CA GLU A 395 10.60 20.72 16.26
C GLU A 395 11.36 21.78 15.42
N TYR A 396 12.21 21.35 14.47
CA TYR A 396 12.96 22.23 13.56
C TYR A 396 12.67 22.02 12.06
N THR A 397 12.15 20.86 11.65
CA THR A 397 11.85 20.51 10.24
C THR A 397 10.37 20.53 9.91
N GLY A 398 9.49 20.58 10.93
CA GLY A 398 8.05 20.47 10.80
C GLY A 398 7.43 21.61 10.01
N GLU A 399 7.95 22.84 10.11
CA GLU A 399 7.40 24.00 9.39
C GLU A 399 7.57 23.85 7.86
N ALA A 400 8.73 23.39 7.40
CA ALA A 400 8.96 23.16 5.98
C ALA A 400 8.10 22.01 5.44
N ILE A 401 7.91 20.96 6.23
CA ILE A 401 7.05 19.82 5.86
C ILE A 401 5.57 20.22 5.86
N GLU A 402 5.13 20.99 6.85
CA GLU A 402 3.77 21.52 6.94
C GLU A 402 3.46 22.42 5.74
N ASN A 403 4.40 23.28 5.35
CA ASN A 403 4.29 24.10 4.14
C ASN A 403 4.15 23.25 2.88
N ASP A 404 4.87 22.13 2.76
CA ASP A 404 4.71 21.21 1.63
C ASP A 404 3.30 20.57 1.61
N PHE A 405 2.78 20.17 2.77
CA PHE A 405 1.40 19.67 2.89
C PHE A 405 0.35 20.72 2.55
N GLU A 406 0.55 21.98 2.93
CA GLU A 406 -0.34 23.10 2.59
C GLU A 406 -0.30 23.42 1.10
N LEU A 407 0.92 23.52 0.53
CA LEU A 407 1.14 23.75 -0.90
C LEU A 407 0.43 22.69 -1.74
N LEU A 408 0.48 21.44 -1.28
CA LEU A 408 -0.09 20.28 -1.97
C LEU A 408 -1.52 19.96 -1.52
N LYS A 409 -2.12 20.79 -0.66
CA LYS A 409 -3.49 20.62 -0.13
C LYS A 409 -3.73 19.18 0.34
N ALA A 410 -2.73 18.61 1.00
CA ALA A 410 -2.65 17.20 1.35
C ALA A 410 -2.84 16.99 2.86
N THR A 411 -3.46 15.87 3.22
CA THR A 411 -3.54 15.37 4.60
C THR A 411 -2.56 14.23 4.84
N MET A 412 -2.14 13.55 3.76
CA MET A 412 -1.28 12.38 3.81
C MET A 412 -0.28 12.35 2.66
N SER A 413 0.87 11.73 2.89
CA SER A 413 1.84 11.40 1.85
C SER A 413 2.41 9.98 2.01
N LEU A 414 2.67 9.33 0.88
CA LEU A 414 3.22 7.97 0.77
C LEU A 414 4.46 8.00 -0.12
N PRO A 415 5.59 7.42 0.32
CA PRO A 415 6.78 7.32 -0.52
C PRO A 415 6.63 6.18 -1.53
N LEU A 416 6.98 6.45 -2.79
CA LEU A 416 7.04 5.48 -3.88
C LEU A 416 8.49 5.01 -4.01
N ILE A 417 8.79 3.80 -3.51
CA ILE A 417 10.16 3.28 -3.39
C ILE A 417 10.26 1.91 -4.06
N ASN A 418 11.21 1.75 -4.97
CA ASN A 418 11.60 0.46 -5.51
C ASN A 418 13.08 0.17 -5.25
N LYS A 419 13.41 -1.03 -4.76
CA LYS A 419 14.80 -1.51 -4.50
C LYS A 419 15.70 -0.42 -3.86
N ASP A 420 15.18 0.27 -2.85
CA ASP A 420 15.80 1.38 -2.11
C ASP A 420 15.94 2.74 -2.81
N LYS A 421 15.55 2.87 -4.08
CA LYS A 421 15.43 4.16 -4.77
C LYS A 421 14.02 4.71 -4.60
N MET A 422 13.90 5.93 -4.10
CA MET A 422 12.64 6.68 -4.13
C MET A 422 12.43 7.25 -5.53
N ILE A 423 11.37 6.82 -6.20
CA ILE A 423 11.01 7.28 -7.54
C ILE A 423 10.04 8.47 -7.49
N GLY A 424 9.36 8.66 -6.35
CA GLY A 424 8.42 9.75 -6.16
C GLY A 424 7.70 9.71 -4.82
N ILE A 425 6.73 10.59 -4.67
CA ILE A 425 5.84 10.70 -3.51
C ILE A 425 4.42 10.91 -4.00
N LEU A 426 3.50 10.14 -3.43
CA LEU A 426 2.07 10.30 -3.60
C LEU A 426 1.50 11.13 -2.45
N PHE A 427 0.79 12.21 -2.75
CA PHE A 427 0.09 13.06 -1.80
C PHE A 427 -1.42 12.90 -1.96
N ILE A 428 -2.11 12.76 -0.84
CA ILE A 428 -3.55 12.53 -0.77
C ILE A 428 -4.17 13.68 0.03
N GLY A 429 -5.20 14.29 -0.53
CA GLY A 429 -5.99 15.37 0.07
C GLY A 429 -6.94 14.91 1.16
N GLU A 430 -7.82 15.81 1.59
CA GLU A 430 -8.94 15.43 2.45
C GLU A 430 -9.85 14.41 1.74
N ASN A 431 -10.33 13.45 2.52
CA ASN A 431 -11.30 12.46 2.11
C ASN A 431 -12.45 12.46 3.13
N GLU A 432 -13.68 12.29 2.67
CA GLU A 432 -14.84 12.00 3.52
C GLU A 432 -14.71 10.63 4.22
N ASN A 433 -13.82 9.77 3.70
CA ASN A 433 -13.65 8.38 4.10
C ASN A 433 -12.29 8.12 4.78
N ASP A 434 -12.32 7.58 6.00
CA ASP A 434 -11.13 7.24 6.82
C ASP A 434 -10.24 6.11 6.24
N TYR A 435 -10.68 5.41 5.18
CA TYR A 435 -9.99 4.24 4.61
C TYR A 435 -9.06 4.54 3.42
N ALA A 436 -8.93 5.81 2.99
CA ALA A 436 -8.09 6.17 1.84
C ALA A 436 -6.66 5.68 1.98
N VAL A 437 -6.12 5.76 3.20
CA VAL A 437 -4.76 5.34 3.54
C VAL A 437 -4.51 3.87 3.17
N ASP A 438 -5.43 2.99 3.56
CA ASP A 438 -5.26 1.55 3.38
C ASP A 438 -5.37 1.18 1.90
N VAL A 439 -6.28 1.81 1.14
CA VAL A 439 -6.43 1.59 -0.30
C VAL A 439 -5.17 2.03 -1.04
N PHE A 440 -4.66 3.23 -0.74
CA PHE A 440 -3.46 3.72 -1.42
C PHE A 440 -2.18 2.99 -1.01
N ASP A 441 -2.10 2.43 0.21
CA ASP A 441 -0.99 1.58 0.61
C ASP A 441 -1.05 0.19 -0.08
N GLU A 442 -2.25 -0.34 -0.32
CA GLU A 442 -2.48 -1.60 -1.04
C GLU A 442 -2.11 -1.48 -2.52
N ILE A 443 -2.60 -0.47 -3.23
CA ILE A 443 -2.30 -0.25 -4.65
C ILE A 443 -0.91 0.36 -4.89
N ARG A 444 -0.17 0.72 -3.82
CA ARG A 444 1.13 1.39 -3.92
C ARG A 444 2.13 0.59 -4.75
N SER A 445 2.17 -0.73 -4.56
CA SER A 445 3.11 -1.59 -5.30
C SER A 445 2.79 -1.60 -6.79
N ASP A 446 1.51 -1.71 -7.14
CA ASP A 446 1.05 -1.67 -8.54
C ASP A 446 1.33 -0.31 -9.17
N LEU A 447 1.13 0.78 -8.42
CA LEU A 447 1.46 2.14 -8.85
C LEU A 447 2.97 2.29 -9.14
N ILE A 448 3.82 1.80 -8.23
CA ILE A 448 5.28 1.84 -8.39
C ILE A 448 5.69 1.12 -9.68
N ILE A 449 5.17 -0.10 -9.89
CA ILE A 449 5.48 -0.90 -11.08
C ILE A 449 4.99 -0.20 -12.35
N ALA A 450 3.77 0.35 -12.34
CA ALA A 450 3.22 1.05 -13.50
C ALA A 450 4.04 2.30 -13.85
N ILE A 451 4.44 3.12 -12.86
CA ILE A 451 5.29 4.30 -13.07
C ILE A 451 6.64 3.90 -13.66
N GLU A 452 7.27 2.84 -13.15
CA GLU A 452 8.57 2.41 -13.69
C GLU A 452 8.46 1.88 -15.12
N ASN A 453 7.40 1.12 -15.42
CA ASN A 453 7.16 0.60 -16.76
C ASN A 453 6.97 1.72 -17.77
N THR A 454 6.17 2.75 -17.44
CA THR A 454 5.92 3.89 -18.32
C THR A 454 7.18 4.75 -18.49
N LEU A 455 7.94 5.01 -17.43
CA LEU A 455 9.20 5.74 -17.50
C LEU A 455 10.24 4.99 -18.35
N ALA A 456 10.41 3.68 -18.12
CA ALA A 456 11.34 2.85 -18.86
C ALA A 456 10.95 2.73 -20.35
N TYR A 457 9.65 2.67 -20.64
CA TYR A 457 9.13 2.65 -22.01
C TYR A 457 9.38 3.98 -22.73
N GLY A 458 9.15 5.12 -22.07
CA GLY A 458 9.46 6.44 -22.63
C GLY A 458 10.93 6.61 -23.00
N THR A 459 11.85 6.16 -22.14
CA THR A 459 13.30 6.17 -22.46
C THR A 459 13.63 5.29 -23.66
N LYS A 460 12.98 4.13 -23.81
CA LYS A 460 13.17 3.26 -24.97
C LYS A 460 12.69 3.92 -26.27
N ILE A 461 11.53 4.57 -26.25
CA ILE A 461 11.03 5.32 -27.42
C ILE A 461 12.03 6.41 -27.80
N GLN A 462 12.50 7.21 -26.84
CA GLN A 462 13.46 8.28 -27.12
C GLN A 462 14.76 7.74 -27.74
N PHE A 463 15.26 6.61 -27.24
CA PHE A 463 16.43 5.94 -27.82
C PHE A 463 16.20 5.46 -29.25
N VAL A 464 15.05 4.85 -29.54
CA VAL A 464 14.67 4.44 -30.90
C VAL A 464 14.59 5.66 -31.82
N LEU A 465 13.97 6.75 -31.38
CA LEU A 465 13.87 7.98 -32.14
C LEU A 465 15.24 8.59 -32.46
N SER A 466 16.17 8.61 -31.50
CA SER A 466 17.54 9.07 -31.74
C SER A 466 18.32 8.19 -32.73
N ILE A 467 18.06 6.88 -32.76
CA ILE A 467 18.62 5.99 -33.79
C ILE A 467 18.03 6.35 -35.17
N VAL A 468 16.72 6.55 -35.25
CA VAL A 468 16.06 6.91 -36.52
C VAL A 468 16.57 8.27 -37.02
N GLU A 469 16.70 9.27 -36.15
CA GLU A 469 17.33 10.56 -36.48
C GLU A 469 18.75 10.38 -37.04
N ALA A 470 19.58 9.53 -36.43
CA ALA A 470 20.92 9.23 -36.92
C ALA A 470 20.93 8.54 -38.29
N LEU A 471 19.96 7.66 -38.56
CA LEU A 471 19.79 7.03 -39.88
C LEU A 471 19.42 8.07 -40.95
N ILE A 472 18.56 9.03 -40.61
CA ILE A 472 18.14 10.09 -41.53
C ILE A 472 19.33 10.98 -41.89
N VAL A 473 20.13 11.38 -40.90
CA VAL A 473 21.38 12.12 -41.13
C VAL A 473 22.33 11.34 -42.05
N ASN A 474 22.38 10.01 -41.93
CA ASN A 474 23.18 9.17 -42.83
C ASN A 474 22.63 9.17 -44.27
N ILE A 475 21.30 9.07 -44.43
CA ILE A 475 20.63 9.16 -45.75
C ILE A 475 20.95 10.51 -46.41
N GLU A 476 20.88 11.62 -45.66
CA GLU A 476 21.26 12.94 -46.16
C GLU A 476 22.74 13.00 -46.56
N ALA A 477 23.64 12.44 -45.75
CA ALA A 477 25.07 12.47 -46.02
C ALA A 477 25.45 11.77 -47.34
N LYS A 478 24.62 10.85 -47.84
CA LYS A 478 24.79 10.20 -49.15
C LYS A 478 24.41 11.10 -50.33
N ASP A 479 23.65 12.17 -50.12
CA ASP A 479 23.27 13.14 -51.14
C ASP A 479 23.84 14.53 -50.79
N LYS A 480 24.85 14.96 -51.55
CA LYS A 480 25.55 16.23 -51.35
C LYS A 480 24.62 17.45 -51.33
N TYR A 481 23.43 17.35 -51.92
CA TYR A 481 22.45 18.44 -51.98
C TYR A 481 21.41 18.40 -50.85
N MET A 482 21.43 17.37 -50.01
CA MET A 482 20.49 17.19 -48.89
C MET A 482 21.11 17.49 -47.52
N ALA A 483 22.39 17.89 -47.46
CA ALA A 483 23.04 18.17 -46.18
C ALA A 483 22.28 19.25 -45.38
N GLY A 484 21.80 18.88 -44.18
CA GLY A 484 21.07 19.75 -43.28
C GLY A 484 19.65 20.09 -43.75
N HIS A 485 19.11 19.36 -44.74
CA HIS A 485 17.76 19.56 -45.27
C HIS A 485 16.71 19.35 -44.19
N VAL A 486 16.77 18.24 -43.47
CA VAL A 486 15.85 17.86 -42.40
C VAL A 486 15.82 18.90 -41.30
N GLU A 487 16.97 19.44 -40.89
CA GLU A 487 17.03 20.51 -39.88
C GLU A 487 16.29 21.77 -40.36
N ARG A 488 16.53 22.19 -41.60
CA ARG A 488 15.89 23.39 -42.18
C ARG A 488 14.39 23.17 -42.36
N VAL A 489 13.97 22.05 -42.94
CA VAL A 489 12.56 21.68 -43.12
C VAL A 489 11.83 21.61 -41.78
N THR A 490 12.43 20.97 -40.77
CA THR A 490 11.86 20.89 -39.43
C THR A 490 11.67 22.29 -38.83
N ARG A 491 12.66 23.16 -38.97
CA ARG A 491 12.59 24.55 -38.50
C ARG A 491 11.45 25.32 -39.18
N TYR A 492 11.33 25.20 -40.51
CA TYR A 492 10.27 25.84 -41.28
C TYR A 492 8.89 25.30 -40.89
N ALA A 493 8.73 23.98 -40.82
CA ALA A 493 7.47 23.33 -40.45
C ALA A 493 6.98 23.76 -39.05
N VAL A 494 7.88 23.80 -38.05
CA VAL A 494 7.56 24.26 -36.69
C VAL A 494 7.15 25.73 -36.68
N ALA A 495 7.82 26.58 -37.46
CA ALA A 495 7.47 28.00 -37.57
C ALA A 495 6.07 28.21 -38.17
N ILE A 496 5.74 27.46 -39.22
CA ILE A 496 4.42 27.46 -39.85
C ILE A 496 3.36 27.01 -38.85
N ALA A 497 3.56 25.87 -38.18
CA ALA A 497 2.60 25.32 -37.22
C ALA A 497 2.29 26.30 -36.08
N ARG A 498 3.33 26.96 -35.54
CA ARG A 498 3.15 28.01 -34.52
C ARG A 498 2.27 29.16 -35.01
N ARG A 499 2.48 29.61 -36.25
CA ARG A 499 1.73 30.73 -36.81
C ARG A 499 0.28 30.36 -37.16
N LEU A 500 0.02 29.09 -37.46
CA LEU A 500 -1.32 28.52 -37.61
C LEU A 500 -2.04 28.25 -36.28
N GLY A 501 -1.39 28.53 -35.13
CA GLY A 501 -2.02 28.39 -33.82
C GLY A 501 -2.07 26.96 -33.27
N PHE A 502 -1.20 26.06 -33.75
CA PHE A 502 -1.10 24.70 -33.23
C PHE A 502 -0.67 24.71 -31.75
N THR A 503 -1.22 23.79 -30.96
CA THR A 503 -0.84 23.58 -29.57
C THR A 503 0.60 23.04 -29.47
N PRO A 504 1.27 23.15 -28.29
CA PRO A 504 2.61 22.61 -28.11
C PRO A 504 2.74 21.12 -28.48
N THR A 505 1.71 20.31 -28.18
CA THR A 505 1.69 18.88 -28.52
C THR A 505 1.57 18.66 -30.03
N GLU A 506 0.72 19.42 -30.72
CA GLU A 506 0.59 19.31 -32.18
C GLU A 506 1.84 19.81 -32.91
N ILE A 507 2.51 20.85 -32.40
CA ILE A 507 3.81 21.33 -32.91
C ILE A 507 4.87 20.24 -32.79
N GLU A 508 4.88 19.48 -31.70
CA GLU A 508 5.81 18.38 -31.53
C GLU A 508 5.54 17.24 -32.53
N SER A 509 4.27 16.93 -32.81
CA SER A 509 3.90 16.00 -33.89
C SER A 509 4.40 16.49 -35.26
N VAL A 510 4.28 17.79 -35.55
CA VAL A 510 4.80 18.39 -36.79
C VAL A 510 6.32 18.27 -36.85
N ARG A 511 7.02 18.58 -35.74
CA ARG A 511 8.47 18.45 -35.63
C ARG A 511 8.92 17.02 -35.92
N MET A 512 8.26 16.04 -35.30
CA MET A 512 8.58 14.62 -35.46
C MET A 512 8.34 14.15 -36.90
N ALA A 513 7.18 14.46 -37.49
CA ALA A 513 6.89 14.08 -38.86
C ALA A 513 7.85 14.75 -39.86
N ALA A 514 8.22 16.01 -39.64
CA ALA A 514 9.18 16.73 -40.49
C ALA A 514 10.59 16.11 -40.43
N ILE A 515 11.02 15.65 -39.25
CA ILE A 515 12.27 14.90 -39.12
C ILE A 515 12.21 13.60 -39.93
N LEU A 516 11.09 12.88 -39.83
CA LEU A 516 10.92 11.53 -40.37
C LEU A 516 10.49 11.46 -41.84
N HIS A 517 10.13 12.58 -42.48
CA HIS A 517 9.41 12.59 -43.76
C HIS A 517 10.06 11.80 -44.89
N ASP A 518 11.40 11.78 -44.93
CA ASP A 518 12.18 11.13 -45.98
C ASP A 518 12.81 9.78 -45.55
N ILE A 519 12.47 9.21 -44.38
CA ILE A 519 13.07 7.96 -43.86
C ILE A 519 12.97 6.79 -44.85
N GLY A 520 11.90 6.73 -45.63
CA GLY A 520 11.70 5.67 -46.62
C GLY A 520 12.65 5.70 -47.81
N ARG A 521 13.44 6.77 -47.99
CA ARG A 521 14.52 6.81 -48.98
C ARG A 521 15.58 5.74 -48.73
N TYR A 522 15.69 5.23 -47.50
CA TYR A 522 16.52 4.07 -47.17
C TYR A 522 16.23 2.85 -48.07
N GLY A 523 14.96 2.65 -48.47
CA GLY A 523 14.54 1.56 -49.34
C GLY A 523 14.76 1.80 -50.84
N ILE A 524 15.31 2.96 -51.22
CA ILE A 524 15.56 3.34 -52.61
C ILE A 524 17.05 3.17 -52.93
N THR A 525 17.36 2.58 -54.08
CA THR A 525 18.76 2.33 -54.47
C THR A 525 19.54 3.61 -54.70
N ASP A 526 20.80 3.65 -54.25
CA ASP A 526 21.71 4.79 -54.40
C ASP A 526 21.86 5.21 -55.89
N ALA A 527 21.79 4.27 -56.84
CA ALA A 527 21.87 4.54 -58.28
C ALA A 527 20.73 5.45 -58.79
N ILE A 528 19.54 5.34 -58.21
CA ILE A 528 18.39 6.18 -58.54
C ILE A 528 18.47 7.52 -57.79
N LEU A 529 18.79 7.49 -56.49
CA LEU A 529 18.88 8.71 -55.66
C LEU A 529 19.99 9.67 -56.12
N GLN A 530 21.13 9.14 -56.57
CA GLN A 530 22.31 9.93 -56.96
C GLN A 530 22.36 10.23 -58.48
N LYS A 531 21.30 9.92 -59.23
CA LYS A 531 21.30 10.09 -60.69
C LYS A 531 21.47 11.55 -61.07
N SER A 532 22.48 11.82 -61.90
CA SER A 532 22.83 13.14 -62.45
C SER A 532 22.21 13.42 -63.83
N GLY A 533 21.16 12.68 -64.24
CA GLY A 533 20.18 13.07 -65.27
C GLY A 533 18.71 13.00 -64.81
N ARG A 534 17.76 13.44 -65.65
CA ARG A 534 16.32 13.25 -65.40
C ARG A 534 15.99 11.77 -65.17
N LEU A 535 15.06 11.51 -64.26
CA LEU A 535 14.55 10.16 -64.01
C LEU A 535 13.63 9.72 -65.16
N SER A 536 13.68 8.43 -65.50
CA SER A 536 12.68 7.80 -66.35
C SER A 536 11.35 7.71 -65.59
N MET A 537 10.25 7.45 -66.31
CA MET A 537 8.95 7.26 -65.67
C MET A 537 8.97 6.11 -64.65
N GLU A 538 9.65 5.01 -64.99
CA GLU A 538 9.82 3.85 -64.12
C GLU A 538 10.63 4.16 -62.86
N GLU A 539 11.74 4.90 -63.01
CA GLU A 539 12.56 5.34 -61.87
C GLU A 539 11.78 6.31 -60.96
N PHE A 540 10.97 7.19 -61.55
CA PHE A 540 10.13 8.11 -60.79
C PHE A 540 9.07 7.37 -59.96
N GLU A 541 8.42 6.36 -60.53
CA GLU A 541 7.48 5.49 -59.79
C GLU A 541 8.18 4.71 -58.66
N ILE A 542 9.48 4.39 -58.79
CA ILE A 542 10.25 3.80 -57.70
C ILE A 542 10.49 4.83 -56.59
N ILE A 543 10.90 6.07 -56.91
CA ILE A 543 11.13 7.11 -55.90
C ILE A 543 9.87 7.40 -55.10
N LYS A 544 8.69 7.46 -55.75
CA LYS A 544 7.41 7.70 -55.05
C LYS A 544 7.17 6.76 -53.87
N LYS A 545 7.65 5.51 -53.98
CA LYS A 545 7.50 4.48 -52.93
C LYS A 545 8.17 4.84 -51.62
N HIS A 546 9.07 5.82 -51.55
CA HIS A 546 9.67 6.22 -50.27
C HIS A 546 8.60 6.68 -49.25
N THR A 547 7.49 7.25 -49.71
CA THR A 547 6.37 7.62 -48.83
C THR A 547 5.71 6.39 -48.20
N THR A 548 5.43 5.35 -49.00
CA THR A 548 4.86 4.09 -48.54
C THR A 548 5.85 3.30 -47.69
N ILE A 549 7.11 3.20 -48.11
CA ILE A 549 8.19 2.55 -47.35
C ILE A 549 8.38 3.27 -46.00
N GLY A 550 8.34 4.61 -45.98
CA GLY A 550 8.42 5.39 -44.76
C GLY A 550 7.26 5.08 -43.82
N LYS A 551 6.02 5.03 -44.33
CA LYS A 551 4.86 4.56 -43.57
C LYS A 551 5.06 3.14 -43.02
N ASP A 552 5.54 2.21 -43.83
CA ASP A 552 5.72 0.81 -43.43
C ASP A 552 6.81 0.67 -42.34
N ILE A 553 7.92 1.39 -42.46
CA ILE A 553 8.97 1.45 -41.43
C ILE A 553 8.40 2.00 -40.12
N LEU A 554 7.65 3.09 -40.19
CA LEU A 554 7.11 3.76 -39.01
C LEU A 554 5.90 3.04 -38.40
N SER A 555 5.19 2.20 -39.16
CA SER A 555 4.08 1.40 -38.64
C SER A 555 4.52 0.35 -37.61
N GLY A 556 5.82 0.03 -37.55
CA GLY A 556 6.43 -0.80 -36.50
C GLY A 556 6.82 -0.03 -35.23
N VAL A 557 6.63 1.29 -35.20
CA VAL A 557 6.96 2.17 -34.08
C VAL A 557 5.66 2.74 -33.50
N ASP A 558 5.60 2.90 -32.18
CA ASP A 558 4.44 3.43 -31.45
C ASP A 558 4.33 4.96 -31.62
N LEU A 559 4.04 5.40 -32.86
CA LEU A 559 3.80 6.78 -33.24
C LEU A 559 2.32 7.01 -33.57
N SER A 560 1.84 8.24 -33.38
CA SER A 560 0.46 8.57 -33.74
C SER A 560 0.24 8.48 -35.25
N ASP A 561 -0.98 8.07 -35.64
CA ASP A 561 -1.40 8.06 -37.04
C ASP A 561 -1.22 9.42 -37.72
N GLU A 562 -1.29 10.51 -36.96
CA GLU A 562 -1.13 11.85 -37.48
C GLU A 562 0.32 12.14 -37.93
N ILE A 563 1.30 11.63 -37.19
CA ILE A 563 2.73 11.71 -37.57
C ILE A 563 2.99 10.81 -38.78
N ILE A 564 2.51 9.56 -38.73
CA ILE A 564 2.70 8.58 -39.81
C ILE A 564 2.05 9.08 -41.11
N ASN A 565 0.84 9.63 -41.04
CA ASN A 565 0.18 10.23 -42.21
C ASN A 565 0.85 11.52 -42.66
N GLY A 566 1.45 12.29 -41.75
CA GLY A 566 2.34 13.41 -42.08
C GLY A 566 3.48 12.98 -43.01
N VAL A 567 4.15 11.86 -42.69
CA VAL A 567 5.21 11.26 -43.51
C VAL A 567 4.66 10.64 -44.80
N PHE A 568 3.55 9.92 -44.74
CA PHE A 568 2.98 9.24 -45.90
C PHE A 568 2.47 10.21 -46.98
N LEU A 569 1.87 11.33 -46.56
CA LEU A 569 1.15 12.26 -47.45
C LEU A 569 1.93 13.53 -47.77
N HIS A 570 3.19 13.68 -47.36
CA HIS A 570 3.93 14.95 -47.52
C HIS A 570 4.20 15.38 -48.98
N HIS A 571 4.00 14.47 -49.95
CA HIS A 571 4.02 14.76 -51.39
C HIS A 571 2.62 14.84 -52.02
N GLU A 572 1.56 14.81 -51.20
CA GLU A 572 0.21 15.03 -51.69
C GLU A 572 -0.02 16.50 -52.02
N ARG A 573 -0.83 16.74 -53.05
CA ARG A 573 -1.12 18.09 -53.55
C ARG A 573 -2.54 18.48 -53.18
N ARG A 574 -2.76 19.79 -53.02
CA ARG A 574 -4.09 20.31 -52.69
C ARG A 574 -5.13 20.03 -53.79
N ASP A 575 -4.69 19.95 -55.04
CA ASP A 575 -5.50 19.58 -56.21
C ASP A 575 -5.73 18.05 -56.37
N GLY A 576 -5.21 17.23 -55.46
CA GLY A 576 -5.37 15.77 -55.48
C GLY A 576 -4.58 15.07 -56.59
N GLN A 577 -3.58 15.73 -57.21
CA GLN A 577 -2.72 15.13 -58.23
C GLN A 577 -1.36 14.66 -57.66
N GLY A 578 -1.27 14.48 -56.34
CA GLY A 578 -0.06 14.07 -55.66
C GLY A 578 0.22 12.57 -55.74
N TYR A 579 0.98 12.04 -54.79
CA TYR A 579 1.37 10.62 -54.77
C TYR A 579 0.23 9.71 -54.30
N HIS A 580 -0.66 10.22 -53.44
CA HIS A 580 -1.73 9.49 -52.77
C HIS A 580 -3.06 10.28 -52.88
N PRO A 581 -3.65 10.32 -54.08
CA PRO A 581 -4.75 11.23 -54.41
C PRO A 581 -5.96 11.04 -53.49
N GLY A 582 -6.56 12.16 -53.07
CA GLY A 582 -7.80 12.19 -52.29
C GLY A 582 -7.65 12.08 -50.77
N GLN A 583 -6.41 12.06 -50.25
CA GLN A 583 -6.13 12.04 -48.82
C GLN A 583 -5.49 13.36 -48.38
N THR A 584 -5.82 13.84 -47.18
CA THR A 584 -5.22 15.09 -46.66
C THR A 584 -4.84 14.92 -45.20
N ASN A 585 -3.77 15.59 -44.80
CA ASN A 585 -3.31 15.67 -43.42
C ASN A 585 -2.64 17.03 -43.24
N LYS A 586 -2.99 17.77 -42.17
CA LYS A 586 -2.47 19.13 -41.95
C LYS A 586 -0.95 19.16 -41.76
N ILE A 587 -0.39 18.16 -41.09
CA ILE A 587 1.06 18.04 -40.91
C ILE A 587 1.75 17.83 -42.26
N ALA A 588 1.20 16.97 -43.11
CA ALA A 588 1.70 16.75 -44.47
C ALA A 588 1.67 18.04 -45.32
N GLU A 589 0.59 18.83 -45.24
CA GLU A 589 0.49 20.12 -45.95
C GLU A 589 1.58 21.10 -45.50
N ILE A 590 1.87 21.15 -44.19
CA ILE A 590 2.96 21.97 -43.62
C ILE A 590 4.32 21.49 -44.13
N ILE A 591 4.59 20.18 -44.08
CA ILE A 591 5.86 19.59 -44.54
C ILE A 591 6.04 19.80 -46.04
N CYS A 592 4.99 19.68 -46.84
CA CYS A 592 5.02 19.89 -48.28
C CYS A 592 5.52 21.30 -48.63
N VAL A 593 4.99 22.34 -47.98
CA VAL A 593 5.44 23.73 -48.17
C VAL A 593 6.88 23.91 -47.68
N ALA A 594 7.19 23.42 -46.48
CA ALA A 594 8.52 23.55 -45.88
C ALA A 594 9.62 22.86 -46.72
N SER A 595 9.37 21.63 -47.17
CA SER A 595 10.29 20.84 -48.01
C SER A 595 10.44 21.43 -49.41
N SER A 596 9.33 21.90 -50.01
CA SER A 596 9.37 22.57 -51.31
C SER A 596 10.18 23.87 -51.25
N TYR A 597 10.00 24.68 -50.22
CA TYR A 597 10.80 25.90 -50.05
C TYR A 597 12.29 25.59 -49.92
N ASP A 598 12.67 24.64 -49.06
CA ASP A 598 14.07 24.24 -48.90
C ASP A 598 14.67 23.78 -50.24
N ALA A 599 13.89 23.01 -51.01
CA ALA A 599 14.30 22.56 -52.34
C ALA A 599 14.44 23.72 -53.35
N LEU A 600 13.63 24.79 -53.26
CA LEU A 600 13.70 25.96 -54.12
C LEU A 600 14.93 26.83 -53.83
N ILE A 601 15.30 27.00 -52.55
CA ILE A 601 16.43 27.84 -52.13
C ILE A 601 17.77 27.09 -52.04
N SER A 602 17.76 25.77 -52.30
CA SER A 602 18.97 24.94 -52.35
C SER A 602 19.40 24.64 -53.79
N ASP A 603 20.71 24.52 -54.01
CA ASP A 603 21.26 24.04 -55.28
C ASP A 603 20.85 22.59 -55.52
N ARG A 604 20.57 22.24 -56.77
CA ARG A 604 20.27 20.88 -57.24
C ARG A 604 21.11 20.56 -58.47
N PRO A 605 21.35 19.28 -58.83
CA PRO A 605 22.19 18.91 -59.97
C PRO A 605 21.86 19.60 -61.31
N TYR A 606 20.59 19.99 -61.51
CA TYR A 606 20.09 20.60 -62.76
C TYR A 606 19.62 22.05 -62.63
N ARG A 607 19.68 22.63 -61.43
CA ARG A 607 19.05 23.92 -61.14
C ARG A 607 19.78 24.62 -59.99
N LYS A 608 20.17 25.87 -60.19
CA LYS A 608 20.69 26.72 -59.10
C LYS A 608 19.58 27.09 -58.11
N ALA A 609 19.97 27.35 -56.88
CA ALA A 609 19.11 27.95 -55.86
C ALA A 609 18.43 29.23 -56.37
N MET A 610 17.14 29.38 -56.06
CA MET A 610 16.40 30.63 -56.26
C MET A 610 16.70 31.61 -55.13
N THR A 611 16.48 32.91 -55.39
CA THR A 611 16.47 33.92 -54.33
C THR A 611 15.27 33.74 -53.40
N GLY A 612 15.31 34.36 -52.22
CA GLY A 612 14.19 34.35 -51.28
C GLY A 612 12.90 34.87 -51.94
N GLU A 613 12.99 35.98 -52.67
CA GLU A 613 11.87 36.59 -53.38
C GLU A 613 11.33 35.71 -54.51
N GLU A 614 12.22 35.09 -55.30
CA GLU A 614 11.81 34.15 -56.36
C GLU A 614 11.09 32.93 -55.79
N SER A 615 11.60 32.38 -54.69
CA SER A 615 10.98 31.23 -54.03
C SER A 615 9.60 31.57 -53.42
N ILE A 616 9.42 32.78 -52.88
CA ILE A 616 8.13 33.25 -52.39
C ILE A 616 7.13 33.39 -53.54
N MET A 617 7.52 33.99 -54.67
CA MET A 617 6.66 34.10 -55.85
C MET A 617 6.25 32.72 -56.39
N GLU A 618 7.15 31.74 -56.36
CA GLU A 618 6.83 30.38 -56.78
C GLU A 618 5.85 29.68 -55.82
N LEU A 619 5.99 29.88 -54.51
CA LEU A 619 5.03 29.37 -53.52
C LEU A 619 3.64 30.02 -53.70
N GLU A 620 3.58 31.35 -53.88
CA GLU A 620 2.34 32.09 -54.13
C GLU A 620 1.66 31.60 -55.43
N ARG A 621 2.42 31.39 -56.51
CA ARG A 621 1.90 30.90 -57.79
C ARG A 621 1.24 29.52 -57.70
N ASN A 622 1.77 28.65 -56.83
CA ASN A 622 1.29 27.29 -56.65
C ASN A 622 0.31 27.15 -55.46
N SER A 623 -0.03 28.26 -54.80
CA SER A 623 -1.04 28.30 -53.74
C SER A 623 -2.42 27.90 -54.29
N GLY A 624 -3.15 27.06 -53.56
CA GLY A 624 -4.46 26.54 -53.95
C GLY A 624 -4.43 25.40 -54.96
N THR A 625 -3.28 25.08 -55.56
CA THR A 625 -3.09 23.94 -56.47
C THR A 625 -2.16 22.89 -55.86
N MET A 626 -0.87 23.20 -55.71
CA MET A 626 0.05 22.30 -55.00
C MET A 626 -0.15 22.40 -53.50
N TYR A 627 -0.28 23.63 -52.99
CA TYR A 627 -0.21 23.91 -51.56
C TYR A 627 -1.54 24.40 -50.99
N ASN A 628 -1.77 24.15 -49.71
CA ASN A 628 -2.87 24.78 -48.97
C ASN A 628 -2.58 26.28 -48.80
N PRO A 629 -3.48 27.19 -49.23
CA PRO A 629 -3.27 28.64 -49.10
C PRO A 629 -2.96 29.11 -47.68
N ASP A 630 -3.65 28.58 -46.67
CA ASP A 630 -3.46 28.99 -45.28
C ASP A 630 -2.02 28.70 -44.80
N VAL A 631 -1.45 27.59 -45.26
CA VAL A 631 -0.08 27.16 -44.94
C VAL A 631 0.95 28.05 -45.64
N VAL A 632 0.70 28.39 -46.91
CA VAL A 632 1.56 29.32 -47.68
C VAL A 632 1.56 30.69 -47.04
N ASP A 633 0.39 31.24 -46.71
CA ASP A 633 0.25 32.55 -46.08
C ASP A 633 0.94 32.60 -44.71
N ALA A 634 0.77 31.54 -43.90
CA ALA A 634 1.48 31.40 -42.64
C ALA A 634 3.00 31.37 -42.83
N PHE A 635 3.50 30.63 -43.82
CA PHE A 635 4.94 30.55 -44.06
C PHE A 635 5.53 31.86 -44.58
N ILE A 636 4.90 32.51 -45.56
CA ILE A 636 5.33 33.80 -46.09
C ILE A 636 5.29 34.88 -45.00
N GLY A 637 4.24 34.87 -44.17
CA GLY A 637 4.14 35.76 -43.02
C GLY A 637 5.29 35.57 -42.03
N TRP A 638 5.77 34.33 -41.84
CA TRP A 638 6.94 34.04 -41.02
C TRP A 638 8.26 34.46 -41.70
N LEU A 639 8.40 34.30 -43.01
CA LEU A 639 9.61 34.73 -43.73
C LEU A 639 9.79 36.25 -43.77
N ARG A 640 8.67 37.01 -43.80
CA ARG A 640 8.67 38.48 -43.91
C ARG A 640 8.65 39.21 -42.56
N GLY A 641 8.41 38.51 -41.45
CA GLY A 641 8.34 39.09 -40.10
C GLY A 641 9.54 38.71 -39.27
#